data_AF-A0A0B4F315-F1
#
_entry.id   AF-A0A0B4F315-F1
#
_cell.length_a   1.000
_cell.length_b   1.000
_cell.length_c   1.000
_cell.angle_alpha   90.00
_cell.angle_beta   90.00
_cell.angle_gamma   90.00
#
_symmetry.space_group_name_H-M   'P 1'
#
loop_
_entity.id
_entity.type
_entity.pdbx_description
1 polymer ?
#
loop_
_entity_poly.entity_id
_entity_poly.type
_entity_poly.pdbx_seq_one_letter_code
_entity_poly.pdbx_strand_id
1 'polypeptide(L)'
;MRPWARSTRGNASGRREWRRGREGNHSEAKKPCVFFQGEQGCRYGSACRFSHDLSSTNGDKRLAKSRKSITEETPEQLQAKADYNSWKRIVKSWPPPNDVQTAEHLWHGALEILNGNERDWKHCLPKDLDDEEFYGREHIKATISCAMKFRDTTSFNATSYFLQTMTHASILDCLSVDTFVGGLYNFFSGVNGSRAIRMLQNFCNRVLEEPFEGLDEPHAEIETPAIALSTALRELLKREQRARLNDDLPALVDSVENLSKSLAEGGLRKASALLMHQMGEVRAVVDRARGLIDQEDADIPDFADAPAPVYPHGLHMPKDRHDNDKIDITAMKIFPTRGEILSEAADFLPSTDLEQPHFLTNKSQRHIDTQFRLLRHDTFGELKDVIAGLLRASEMDPAYLDNPRLNFGNFRANRYSNAMFSYVFFGSRSGLEANISFSQPPNVRDKSPPERRRWWEDSRRLSEGVLVSFIAIHEDQVQHLFLIISDRRTDEGKDESLAKDARRATITARLTNHDQVDIATVVGLSRSKARGVLVEFPGVLPATFVPILENLQSLQRLGSLPFQNWILPDKTEHVHETAMADIPPPRYACNPGFAFSLKPILKKVGVGDTNLSIEPNSISDNEDLINKVEAETDLDRGQCRALIAALSREFALIQGPPGTGKSYLGIKLMKVLLNCQTEADLGPIVVVCYTNHALDQFLEHVLHDGTKKIIRIGGQSHSNLLEGHNLRTVSQMESKSRSERYLLAKSYEDLDDKTEDIKRVLGRAHGTLRQMKWDNIQRYLSRYYPRICKQFRPIDKDGFQTVGRHPFDIWASYETTAADARENYGTETEIDHDTILRKADLDVHSLSPRERQYLKNFWSTENHKQAVDDLFEDIKHTSSTQREVSKIHDEVDRRVLQEADVIGITTTGLAKRYGR
;
A
#
# COMPACT_ATOMS: atom_id res chain seq x y z
N MET A 1 -35.59 56.30 55.08
CA MET A 1 -36.79 56.77 55.79
C MET A 1 -37.77 55.59 55.90
N ARG A 2 -38.44 55.49 57.05
CA ARG A 2 -39.05 54.28 57.61
C ARG A 2 -40.23 53.68 56.81
N PRO A 3 -40.58 52.40 57.07
CA PRO A 3 -41.31 51.46 56.21
C PRO A 3 -42.81 51.37 56.57
N TRP A 4 -43.57 50.47 55.93
CA TRP A 4 -44.75 49.71 56.44
C TRP A 4 -45.00 48.54 55.45
N ALA A 5 -44.97 47.25 55.81
CA ALA A 5 -45.81 46.43 56.70
C ALA A 5 -46.95 45.67 55.96
N ARG A 6 -46.71 44.35 55.81
CA ARG A 6 -47.60 43.17 55.95
C ARG A 6 -48.99 43.07 55.29
N SER A 7 -49.09 41.99 54.49
CA SER A 7 -50.00 40.84 54.61
C SER A 7 -51.36 40.77 53.89
N THR A 8 -51.45 39.70 53.08
CA THR A 8 -52.50 38.65 52.96
C THR A 8 -53.68 38.76 51.99
N ARG A 9 -53.73 37.72 51.12
CA ARG A 9 -54.87 37.01 50.49
C ARG A 9 -55.68 37.80 49.44
N GLY A 10 -56.06 37.27 48.28
CA GLY A 10 -55.98 35.95 47.67
C GLY A 10 -56.88 35.93 46.43
N ASN A 11 -56.57 35.01 45.51
CA ASN A 11 -57.37 34.51 44.39
C ASN A 11 -57.71 35.38 43.15
N ALA A 12 -57.02 34.98 42.08
CA ALA A 12 -57.59 34.42 40.85
C ALA A 12 -57.92 35.34 39.64
N SER A 13 -57.36 34.90 38.52
CA SER A 13 -57.88 34.94 37.14
C SER A 13 -57.58 36.17 36.25
N GLY A 14 -57.28 35.86 34.98
CA GLY A 14 -57.33 36.80 33.84
C GLY A 14 -55.99 37.45 33.49
N ARG A 15 -55.11 36.87 32.67
CA ARG A 15 -55.06 36.94 31.19
C ARG A 15 -55.21 38.37 30.63
N ARG A 16 -54.30 38.70 29.68
CA ARG A 16 -54.17 39.90 28.80
C ARG A 16 -53.00 40.82 29.21
N GLU A 17 -52.19 41.47 28.37
CA GLU A 17 -52.09 41.63 26.91
C GLU A 17 -50.76 42.39 26.61
N TRP A 18 -50.00 42.02 25.57
CA TRP A 18 -49.63 42.85 24.37
C TRP A 18 -48.23 43.53 24.40
N ARG A 19 -47.31 43.13 23.50
CA ARG A 19 -47.05 43.65 22.12
C ARG A 19 -46.32 45.01 22.15
N ARG A 20 -45.26 45.33 21.41
CA ARG A 20 -44.78 45.10 20.01
C ARG A 20 -43.31 45.59 19.96
N GLY A 21 -42.42 45.29 19.01
CA GLY A 21 -42.48 44.60 17.71
C GLY A 21 -41.61 45.30 16.65
N ARG A 22 -40.83 44.52 15.86
CA ARG A 22 -40.43 44.66 14.43
C ARG A 22 -39.15 43.87 14.15
N GLU A 23 -38.87 43.24 13.01
CA GLU A 23 -39.61 42.47 11.99
C GLU A 23 -38.53 41.95 11.01
N GLY A 24 -38.64 40.70 10.57
CA GLY A 24 -37.75 40.09 9.56
C GLY A 24 -37.96 38.57 9.45
N ASN A 25 -38.78 38.16 8.48
CA ASN A 25 -39.26 36.79 8.21
C ASN A 25 -38.14 35.75 7.96
N HIS A 26 -38.22 34.59 8.63
CA HIS A 26 -37.90 33.29 8.03
C HIS A 26 -38.78 32.19 8.65
N SER A 27 -39.45 31.42 7.80
CA SER A 27 -40.33 30.30 8.14
C SER A 27 -39.51 29.05 8.53
N GLU A 28 -39.48 28.68 9.80
CA GLU A 28 -38.94 27.39 10.23
C GLU A 28 -39.94 26.26 9.89
N ALA A 29 -39.54 25.36 9.00
CA ALA A 29 -40.29 24.15 8.68
C ALA A 29 -40.30 23.19 9.87
N LYS A 30 -41.49 22.80 10.35
CA LYS A 30 -41.64 21.77 11.39
C LYS A 30 -41.14 20.42 10.88
N LYS A 31 -40.25 19.76 11.63
CA LYS A 31 -39.77 18.39 11.31
C LYS A 31 -40.95 17.40 11.28
N PRO A 32 -40.96 16.40 10.37
CA PRO A 32 -42.06 15.44 10.25
C PRO A 32 -42.13 14.47 11.45
N CYS A 33 -43.34 14.08 11.84
CA CYS A 33 -43.56 13.14 12.95
C CYS A 33 -43.24 11.70 12.52
N VAL A 34 -42.28 11.08 13.22
CA VAL A 34 -41.82 9.71 12.95
C VAL A 34 -42.91 8.65 13.23
N PHE A 35 -43.90 8.97 14.06
CA PHE A 35 -44.97 8.05 14.47
C PHE A 35 -46.26 8.19 13.66
N PHE A 36 -46.32 9.13 12.69
CA PHE A 36 -47.56 9.38 11.94
C PHE A 36 -47.91 8.26 10.94
N GLN A 37 -46.90 7.60 10.35
CA GLN A 37 -47.09 6.56 9.33
C GLN A 37 -46.96 5.10 9.86
N GLY A 38 -46.71 4.90 11.15
CA GLY A 38 -46.68 3.55 11.74
C GLY A 38 -48.08 2.99 11.96
N GLU A 39 -48.22 1.67 12.07
CA GLU A 39 -49.51 0.97 12.24
C GLU A 39 -50.35 1.45 13.43
N GLN A 40 -49.73 2.10 14.43
CA GLN A 40 -50.43 2.66 15.60
C GLN A 40 -50.72 4.17 15.52
N GLY A 41 -50.24 4.88 14.50
CA GLY A 41 -50.41 6.32 14.32
C GLY A 41 -49.81 7.23 15.42
N CYS A 42 -49.79 8.54 15.19
CA CYS A 42 -49.28 9.51 16.17
C CYS A 42 -50.31 9.73 17.31
N ARG A 43 -49.95 9.35 18.54
CA ARG A 43 -50.81 9.47 19.74
C ARG A 43 -51.20 10.90 20.12
N TYR A 44 -50.54 11.92 19.57
CA TYR A 44 -50.75 13.32 19.90
C TYR A 44 -51.58 14.09 18.86
N GLY A 45 -51.97 13.46 17.75
CA GLY A 45 -52.85 14.07 16.72
C GLY A 45 -52.43 15.47 16.30
N SER A 46 -53.37 16.41 16.27
CA SER A 46 -53.14 17.83 15.92
C SER A 46 -52.37 18.63 16.97
N ALA A 47 -52.14 18.09 18.17
CA ALA A 47 -51.33 18.70 19.23
C ALA A 47 -49.84 18.28 19.15
N CYS A 48 -49.45 17.50 18.14
CA CYS A 48 -48.07 17.09 17.92
C CYS A 48 -47.17 18.29 17.60
N ARG A 49 -46.00 18.34 18.24
CA ARG A 49 -44.97 19.37 17.96
C ARG A 49 -44.31 19.20 16.58
N PHE A 50 -44.52 18.06 15.93
CA PHE A 50 -43.96 17.67 14.63
C PHE A 50 -45.04 17.67 13.54
N SER A 51 -44.64 17.91 12.28
CA SER A 51 -45.57 18.03 11.14
C SER A 51 -46.21 16.69 10.76
N HIS A 52 -47.50 16.70 10.42
CA HIS A 52 -48.27 15.58 9.87
C HIS A 52 -48.72 15.83 8.41
N ASP A 53 -48.29 16.94 7.78
CA ASP A 53 -48.65 17.28 6.40
C ASP A 53 -47.80 16.52 5.38
N LEU A 54 -48.47 15.81 4.45
CA LEU A 54 -47.85 14.98 3.41
C LEU A 54 -47.69 15.70 2.06
N SER A 55 -47.79 17.03 2.00
CA SER A 55 -47.78 17.78 0.75
C SER A 55 -46.65 18.81 0.67
N SER A 56 -45.40 18.37 0.49
CA SER A 56 -44.35 19.13 -0.22
C SER A 56 -43.06 18.31 -0.34
N THR A 57 -42.93 17.51 -1.40
CA THR A 57 -41.65 16.89 -1.77
C THR A 57 -41.41 17.09 -3.26
N ASN A 58 -40.63 18.13 -3.59
CA ASN A 58 -39.87 18.19 -4.85
C ASN A 58 -38.50 18.81 -4.55
N GLY A 59 -37.45 18.02 -4.79
CA GLY A 59 -36.06 18.48 -4.93
C GLY A 59 -35.19 18.46 -3.68
N ASP A 60 -34.76 17.28 -3.23
CA ASP A 60 -33.39 17.06 -2.73
C ASP A 60 -33.10 15.57 -2.52
N LYS A 61 -32.41 14.95 -3.49
CA LYS A 61 -31.89 13.58 -3.39
C LYS A 61 -30.66 13.55 -2.48
N ARG A 62 -30.87 13.61 -1.16
CA ARG A 62 -29.93 13.02 -0.20
C ARG A 62 -30.44 11.63 0.14
N LEU A 63 -29.72 10.62 -0.37
CA LEU A 63 -29.93 9.21 -0.06
C LEU A 63 -29.90 9.01 1.46
N ALA A 64 -31.09 9.00 2.06
CA ALA A 64 -31.30 8.45 3.38
C ALA A 64 -30.88 6.98 3.31
N LYS A 65 -29.85 6.62 4.08
CA LYS A 65 -29.47 5.23 4.33
C LYS A 65 -30.72 4.48 4.78
N SER A 66 -31.24 3.65 3.88
CA SER A 66 -32.22 2.63 4.21
C SER A 66 -31.68 1.85 5.41
N ARG A 67 -32.41 1.90 6.54
CA ARG A 67 -32.27 0.90 7.58
C ARG A 67 -32.62 -0.43 6.91
N LYS A 68 -31.59 -1.21 6.59
CA LYS A 68 -31.73 -2.60 6.12
C LYS A 68 -32.75 -3.28 7.02
N SER A 69 -33.79 -3.86 6.42
CA SER A 69 -34.59 -4.87 7.07
C SER A 69 -33.63 -5.90 7.68
N ILE A 70 -33.91 -6.34 8.90
CA ILE A 70 -33.24 -7.51 9.45
C ILE A 70 -33.62 -8.66 8.51
N THR A 71 -32.71 -9.05 7.62
CA THR A 71 -32.85 -10.27 6.83
C THR A 71 -32.81 -11.42 7.83
N GLU A 72 -33.86 -12.25 7.86
CA GLU A 72 -33.84 -13.50 8.62
C GLU A 72 -32.66 -14.34 8.13
N GLU A 73 -31.81 -14.81 9.07
CA GLU A 73 -30.64 -15.65 8.74
C GLU A 73 -31.14 -16.98 8.15
N THR A 74 -30.56 -17.42 7.02
CA THR A 74 -30.97 -18.67 6.38
C THR A 74 -30.62 -19.88 7.25
N PRO A 75 -31.29 -21.04 7.09
CA PRO A 75 -30.94 -22.26 7.81
C PRO A 75 -29.46 -22.66 7.62
N GLU A 76 -28.91 -22.46 6.42
CA GLU A 76 -27.50 -22.69 6.11
C GLU A 76 -26.58 -21.74 6.90
N GLN A 77 -26.95 -20.46 7.05
CA GLN A 77 -26.21 -19.49 7.87
C GLN A 77 -26.20 -19.87 9.35
N LEU A 78 -27.32 -20.40 9.85
CA LEU A 78 -27.43 -20.87 11.24
C LEU A 78 -26.57 -22.11 11.48
N GLN A 79 -26.53 -23.05 10.52
CA GLN A 79 -25.69 -24.24 10.61
C GLN A 79 -24.19 -23.87 10.56
N ALA A 80 -23.77 -23.06 9.58
CA ALA A 80 -22.38 -22.62 9.48
C ALA A 80 -21.91 -21.88 10.74
N LYS A 81 -22.81 -21.10 11.37
CA LYS A 81 -22.56 -20.46 12.67
C LYS A 81 -22.41 -21.47 13.80
N ALA A 82 -23.20 -22.55 13.82
CA ALA A 82 -23.08 -23.61 14.82
C ALA A 82 -21.74 -24.35 14.66
N ASP A 83 -21.37 -24.70 13.43
CA ASP A 83 -20.12 -25.39 13.09
C ASP A 83 -18.91 -24.55 13.48
N TYR A 84 -18.90 -23.26 13.11
CA TYR A 84 -17.86 -22.33 13.50
C TYR A 84 -17.73 -22.17 15.02
N ASN A 85 -18.86 -22.07 15.74
CA ASN A 85 -18.83 -21.97 17.19
C ASN A 85 -18.34 -23.28 17.85
N SER A 86 -18.63 -24.44 17.26
CA SER A 86 -18.12 -25.73 17.73
C SER A 86 -16.60 -25.78 17.58
N TRP A 87 -16.09 -25.46 16.39
CA TRP A 87 -14.66 -25.34 16.12
C TRP A 87 -13.96 -24.35 17.05
N LYS A 88 -14.55 -23.15 17.25
CA LYS A 88 -14.00 -22.10 18.12
C LYS A 88 -13.85 -22.54 19.58
N ARG A 89 -14.67 -23.49 20.07
CA ARG A 89 -14.50 -24.03 21.43
C ARG A 89 -13.20 -24.81 21.58
N ILE A 90 -12.77 -25.52 20.53
CA ILE A 90 -11.52 -26.28 20.52
C ILE A 90 -10.32 -25.33 20.65
N VAL A 91 -10.30 -24.27 19.84
CA VAL A 91 -9.22 -23.25 19.84
C VAL A 91 -9.12 -22.49 21.16
N LYS A 92 -10.24 -22.30 21.86
CA LYS A 92 -10.28 -21.68 23.21
C LYS A 92 -9.78 -22.58 24.33
N SER A 93 -9.59 -23.87 24.08
CA SER A 93 -9.10 -24.83 25.07
C SER A 93 -7.64 -25.16 24.83
N TRP A 94 -6.88 -25.35 25.91
CA TRP A 94 -5.47 -25.74 25.81
C TRP A 94 -5.34 -27.13 25.15
N PRO A 95 -4.46 -27.32 24.15
CA PRO A 95 -4.29 -28.62 23.50
C PRO A 95 -3.82 -29.70 24.47
N PRO A 96 -4.50 -30.85 24.57
CA PRO A 96 -3.98 -31.98 25.33
C PRO A 96 -2.64 -32.45 24.73
N PRO A 97 -1.64 -32.79 25.56
CA PRO A 97 -0.32 -33.17 25.05
C PRO A 97 -0.39 -34.50 24.29
N ASN A 98 0.15 -34.52 23.07
CA ASN A 98 0.20 -35.68 22.17
C ASN A 98 -1.19 -36.22 21.73
N ASP A 99 -2.24 -35.40 21.78
CA ASP A 99 -3.57 -35.80 21.31
C ASP A 99 -3.72 -35.49 19.80
N VAL A 100 -3.54 -36.54 19.01
CA VAL A 100 -3.64 -36.49 17.55
C VAL A 100 -5.10 -36.33 17.09
N GLN A 101 -6.07 -36.85 17.85
CA GLN A 101 -7.49 -36.75 17.49
C GLN A 101 -7.99 -35.31 17.61
N THR A 102 -7.61 -34.60 18.68
CA THR A 102 -7.95 -33.18 18.82
C THR A 102 -7.35 -32.35 17.69
N ALA A 103 -6.10 -32.64 17.28
CA ALA A 103 -5.47 -31.97 16.15
C ALA A 103 -6.19 -32.26 14.82
N GLU A 104 -6.56 -33.51 14.55
CA GLU A 104 -7.31 -33.88 13.35
C GLU A 104 -8.67 -33.17 13.30
N HIS A 105 -9.45 -33.22 14.38
CA HIS A 105 -10.77 -32.57 14.45
C HIS A 105 -10.67 -31.05 14.29
N LEU A 106 -9.64 -30.42 14.88
CA LEU A 106 -9.42 -28.98 14.75
C LEU A 106 -9.20 -28.57 13.29
N TRP A 107 -8.27 -29.24 12.60
CA TRP A 107 -7.89 -28.87 11.24
C TRP A 107 -8.89 -29.33 10.19
N HIS A 108 -9.56 -30.46 10.40
CA HIS A 108 -10.70 -30.87 9.57
C HIS A 108 -11.81 -29.82 9.65
N GLY A 109 -12.23 -29.44 10.87
CA GLY A 109 -13.26 -28.42 11.05
C GLY A 109 -12.84 -27.05 10.50
N ALA A 110 -11.55 -26.70 10.61
CA ALA A 110 -11.01 -25.49 9.98
C ALA A 110 -11.17 -25.54 8.45
N LEU A 111 -10.80 -26.66 7.82
CA LEU A 111 -10.91 -26.85 6.38
C LEU A 111 -12.38 -26.84 5.91
N GLU A 112 -13.31 -27.43 6.66
CA GLU A 112 -14.75 -27.37 6.37
C GLU A 112 -15.28 -25.93 6.36
N ILE A 113 -14.87 -25.11 7.34
CA ILE A 113 -15.24 -23.68 7.40
C ILE A 113 -14.71 -22.95 6.16
N LEU A 114 -13.50 -23.26 5.72
CA LEU A 114 -12.86 -22.62 4.56
C LEU A 114 -13.48 -23.05 3.23
N ASN A 115 -13.92 -24.31 3.13
CA ASN A 115 -14.63 -24.86 1.99
C ASN A 115 -16.11 -24.43 1.93
N GLY A 116 -16.69 -24.03 3.07
CA GLY A 116 -18.09 -23.55 3.13
C GLY A 116 -18.35 -22.26 2.35
N ASN A 117 -19.60 -21.83 2.22
CA ASN A 117 -19.96 -20.63 1.45
C ASN A 117 -19.96 -19.33 2.27
N GLU A 118 -19.89 -19.44 3.60
CA GLU A 118 -20.05 -18.30 4.50
C GLU A 118 -18.76 -17.49 4.71
N ARG A 119 -18.72 -16.29 4.13
CA ARG A 119 -17.54 -15.40 4.11
C ARG A 119 -17.10 -14.93 5.49
N ASP A 120 -18.05 -14.63 6.37
CA ASP A 120 -17.76 -14.08 7.70
C ASP A 120 -16.86 -15.04 8.51
N TRP A 121 -17.11 -16.35 8.43
CA TRP A 121 -16.37 -17.36 9.19
C TRP A 121 -14.98 -17.64 8.63
N LYS A 122 -14.82 -17.61 7.30
CA LYS A 122 -13.50 -17.69 6.65
C LYS A 122 -12.56 -16.58 7.12
N HIS A 123 -13.08 -15.36 7.29
CA HIS A 123 -12.28 -14.23 7.79
C HIS A 123 -11.98 -14.32 9.29
N CYS A 124 -12.90 -14.88 10.09
CA CYS A 124 -12.69 -14.97 11.54
C CYS A 124 -11.74 -16.11 11.93
N LEU A 125 -11.62 -17.16 11.11
CA LEU A 125 -10.77 -18.32 11.38
C LEU A 125 -9.28 -17.99 11.58
N PRO A 126 -8.56 -17.34 10.65
CA PRO A 126 -7.14 -17.02 10.85
C PRO A 126 -6.93 -16.03 12.00
N LYS A 127 -7.90 -15.14 12.23
CA LYS A 127 -7.87 -14.21 13.36
C LYS A 127 -7.92 -14.93 14.70
N ASP A 128 -8.89 -15.84 14.87
CA ASP A 128 -9.04 -16.60 16.11
C ASP A 128 -7.87 -17.58 16.35
N LEU A 129 -7.21 -18.06 15.29
CA LEU A 129 -5.99 -18.87 15.42
C LEU A 129 -4.77 -18.05 15.89
N ASP A 130 -4.71 -16.77 15.54
CA ASP A 130 -3.59 -15.87 15.87
C ASP A 130 -3.85 -15.02 17.13
N ASP A 131 -5.07 -15.08 17.68
CA ASP A 131 -5.49 -14.32 18.87
C ASP A 131 -4.69 -14.73 20.12
N GLU A 132 -4.10 -13.76 20.82
CA GLU A 132 -3.30 -14.00 22.03
C GLU A 132 -4.14 -14.50 23.22
N GLU A 133 -5.46 -14.29 23.21
CA GLU A 133 -6.36 -14.79 24.25
C GLU A 133 -6.75 -16.26 24.03
N PHE A 134 -6.51 -16.81 22.83
CA PHE A 134 -6.82 -18.19 22.48
C PHE A 134 -5.55 -19.04 22.32
N TYR A 135 -5.71 -20.35 22.15
CA TYR A 135 -4.60 -21.31 22.13
C TYR A 135 -4.25 -21.81 20.72
N GLY A 136 -4.56 -21.02 19.67
CA GLY A 136 -4.37 -21.46 18.28
C GLY A 136 -2.90 -21.74 17.92
N ARG A 137 -1.97 -20.92 18.40
CA ARG A 137 -0.53 -21.13 18.24
C ARG A 137 -0.06 -22.39 18.99
N GLU A 138 -0.59 -22.66 20.17
CA GLU A 138 -0.32 -23.87 20.93
C GLU A 138 -0.83 -25.11 20.21
N HIS A 139 -2.00 -25.04 19.58
CA HIS A 139 -2.53 -26.11 18.73
C HIS A 139 -1.61 -26.39 17.54
N ILE A 140 -1.09 -25.36 16.85
CA ILE A 140 -0.08 -25.53 15.78
C ILE A 140 1.15 -26.27 16.32
N LYS A 141 1.65 -25.88 17.50
CA LYS A 141 2.81 -26.54 18.13
C LYS A 141 2.52 -28.00 18.49
N ALA A 142 1.31 -28.30 18.97
CA ALA A 142 0.86 -29.65 19.28
C ALA A 142 0.79 -30.51 18.00
N THR A 143 0.20 -29.99 16.92
CA THR A 143 0.13 -30.68 15.63
C THR A 143 1.51 -31.00 15.06
N ILE A 144 2.45 -30.05 15.08
CA ILE A 144 3.83 -30.30 14.65
C ILE A 144 4.49 -31.37 15.51
N SER A 145 4.27 -31.32 16.83
CA SER A 145 4.84 -32.31 17.76
C SER A 145 4.29 -33.71 17.49
N CYS A 146 2.98 -33.83 17.24
CA CYS A 146 2.33 -35.09 16.86
C CYS A 146 2.88 -35.61 15.52
N ALA A 147 2.99 -34.74 14.52
CA ALA A 147 3.55 -35.06 13.21
C ALA A 147 4.99 -35.58 13.30
N MET A 148 5.78 -35.15 14.28
CA MET A 148 7.15 -35.64 14.48
C MET A 148 7.21 -36.97 15.25
N LYS A 149 6.27 -37.22 16.17
CA LYS A 149 6.32 -38.37 17.08
C LYS A 149 5.59 -39.61 16.57
N PHE A 150 4.45 -39.44 15.91
CA PHE A 150 3.55 -40.53 15.53
C PHE A 150 3.53 -40.73 14.01
N ARG A 151 3.53 -41.98 13.55
CA ARG A 151 3.49 -42.37 12.13
C ARG A 151 2.15 -43.03 11.73
N ASP A 152 1.08 -42.76 12.47
CA ASP A 152 -0.26 -43.31 12.21
C ASP A 152 -1.07 -42.43 11.23
N THR A 153 -2.13 -43.02 10.66
CA THR A 153 -3.04 -42.36 9.70
C THR A 153 -3.67 -41.09 10.29
N THR A 154 -4.05 -41.10 11.57
CA THR A 154 -4.58 -39.93 12.28
C THR A 154 -3.61 -38.74 12.24
N SER A 155 -2.31 -39.01 12.46
CA SER A 155 -1.28 -37.97 12.43
C SER A 155 -1.01 -37.48 11.01
N PHE A 156 -1.12 -38.36 10.01
CA PHE A 156 -1.03 -37.98 8.61
C PHE A 156 -2.17 -37.05 8.22
N ASN A 157 -3.42 -37.43 8.53
CA ASN A 157 -4.63 -36.63 8.28
C ASN A 157 -4.57 -35.28 8.97
N ALA A 158 -4.22 -35.23 10.26
CA ALA A 158 -4.09 -33.97 10.99
C ALA A 158 -3.06 -33.02 10.34
N THR A 159 -1.93 -33.55 9.87
CA THR A 159 -0.89 -32.76 9.19
C THR A 159 -1.36 -32.31 7.81
N SER A 160 -2.04 -33.19 7.08
CA SER A 160 -2.63 -32.92 5.77
C SER A 160 -3.67 -31.81 5.84
N TYR A 161 -4.65 -31.90 6.75
CA TYR A 161 -5.66 -30.87 6.96
C TYR A 161 -5.05 -29.56 7.44
N PHE A 162 -4.02 -29.60 8.29
CA PHE A 162 -3.29 -28.40 8.71
C PHE A 162 -2.65 -27.69 7.51
N LEU A 163 -1.92 -28.42 6.67
CA LEU A 163 -1.28 -27.86 5.49
C LEU A 163 -2.32 -27.29 4.52
N GLN A 164 -3.37 -28.05 4.23
CA GLN A 164 -4.47 -27.60 3.36
C GLN A 164 -5.18 -26.35 3.90
N THR A 165 -5.39 -26.27 5.22
CA THR A 165 -5.93 -25.08 5.88
C THR A 165 -4.99 -23.90 5.68
N MET A 166 -3.71 -24.03 6.03
CA MET A 166 -2.73 -22.95 5.93
C MET A 166 -2.50 -22.46 4.49
N THR A 167 -2.69 -23.34 3.50
CA THR A 167 -2.53 -23.02 2.08
C THR A 167 -3.83 -22.75 1.34
N HIS A 168 -4.96 -22.67 2.06
CA HIS A 168 -6.25 -22.46 1.42
C HIS A 168 -6.32 -21.06 0.77
N ALA A 169 -6.89 -20.96 -0.43
CA ALA A 169 -6.96 -19.70 -1.19
C ALA A 169 -7.66 -18.57 -0.42
N SER A 170 -8.72 -18.86 0.34
CA SER A 170 -9.40 -17.85 1.18
C SER A 170 -8.56 -17.31 2.34
N ILE A 171 -7.45 -17.98 2.70
CA ILE A 171 -6.47 -17.51 3.69
C ILE A 171 -5.34 -16.77 3.00
N LEU A 172 -4.73 -17.37 1.96
CA LEU A 172 -3.55 -16.82 1.30
C LEU A 172 -3.84 -15.59 0.44
N ASP A 173 -5.00 -15.53 -0.22
CA ASP A 173 -5.34 -14.46 -1.17
C ASP A 173 -6.10 -13.31 -0.51
N CYS A 174 -6.59 -13.49 0.72
CA CYS A 174 -7.43 -12.50 1.39
C CYS A 174 -6.58 -11.42 2.08
N LEU A 175 -6.62 -10.20 1.54
CA LEU A 175 -5.79 -9.10 2.03
C LEU A 175 -6.20 -8.62 3.43
N SER A 176 -7.47 -8.82 3.80
CA SER A 176 -8.01 -8.38 5.11
C SER A 176 -7.51 -9.21 6.29
N VAL A 177 -7.06 -10.45 6.06
CA VAL A 177 -6.56 -11.35 7.10
C VAL A 177 -5.05 -11.61 7.00
N ASP A 178 -4.40 -11.13 5.95
CA ASP A 178 -2.99 -11.37 5.63
C ASP A 178 -2.02 -11.06 6.80
N THR A 179 -2.33 -10.06 7.63
CA THR A 179 -1.54 -9.75 8.83
C THR A 179 -1.56 -10.90 9.85
N PHE A 180 -2.73 -11.47 10.12
CA PHE A 180 -2.88 -12.63 11.04
C PHE A 180 -2.22 -13.87 10.44
N VAL A 181 -2.39 -14.09 9.14
CA VAL A 181 -1.72 -15.19 8.42
C VAL A 181 -0.21 -15.06 8.49
N GLY A 182 0.33 -13.83 8.37
CA GLY A 182 1.74 -13.54 8.62
C GLY A 182 2.19 -13.95 10.02
N GLY A 183 1.39 -13.63 11.06
CA GLY A 183 1.64 -14.07 12.44
C GLY A 183 1.68 -15.59 12.60
N LEU A 184 0.73 -16.30 11.96
CA LEU A 184 0.69 -17.76 11.96
C LEU A 184 1.90 -18.40 11.25
N TYR A 185 2.29 -17.89 10.07
CA TYR A 185 3.47 -18.38 9.35
C TYR A 185 4.78 -18.08 10.09
N ASN A 186 4.88 -16.91 10.74
CA ASN A 186 6.02 -16.57 11.59
C ASN A 186 6.16 -17.56 12.74
N PHE A 187 5.04 -17.86 13.41
CA PHE A 187 5.02 -18.84 14.50
C PHE A 187 5.31 -20.28 14.01
N PHE A 188 4.72 -20.67 12.88
CA PHE A 188 4.92 -21.99 12.25
C PHE A 188 6.38 -22.21 11.86
N SER A 189 7.02 -21.19 11.28
CA SER A 189 8.44 -21.19 10.89
C SER A 189 9.36 -21.55 12.07
N GLY A 190 9.12 -20.92 13.22
CA GLY A 190 10.06 -20.97 14.34
C GLY A 190 11.36 -20.24 14.03
N VAL A 191 12.39 -20.43 14.88
CA VAL A 191 13.68 -19.75 14.69
C VAL A 191 14.33 -20.25 13.40
N ASN A 192 14.57 -19.34 12.45
CA ASN A 192 15.17 -19.60 11.15
C ASN A 192 14.49 -20.75 10.36
N GLY A 193 13.18 -20.96 10.50
CA GLY A 193 12.47 -22.04 9.79
C GLY A 193 12.66 -23.45 10.36
N SER A 194 13.41 -23.60 11.47
CA SER A 194 13.77 -24.92 12.04
C SER A 194 12.58 -25.82 12.35
N ARG A 195 11.43 -25.24 12.71
CA ARG A 195 10.23 -26.01 13.07
C ARG A 195 9.48 -26.47 11.82
N ALA A 196 9.18 -25.53 10.93
CA ALA A 196 8.42 -25.80 9.71
C ALA A 196 9.19 -26.73 8.76
N ILE A 197 10.46 -26.44 8.47
CA ILE A 197 11.25 -27.18 7.47
C ILE A 197 11.36 -28.66 7.85
N ARG A 198 11.66 -28.96 9.12
CA ARG A 198 11.69 -30.34 9.62
C ARG A 198 10.33 -31.03 9.55
N MET A 199 9.24 -30.30 9.83
CA MET A 199 7.90 -30.85 9.73
C MET A 199 7.55 -31.25 8.30
N LEU A 200 7.79 -30.33 7.35
CA LEU A 200 7.54 -30.50 5.93
C LEU A 200 8.40 -31.64 5.36
N GLN A 201 9.67 -31.76 5.78
CA GLN A 201 10.54 -32.86 5.40
C GLN A 201 9.99 -34.23 5.83
N ASN A 202 9.58 -34.37 7.10
CA ASN A 202 9.03 -35.63 7.57
C ASN A 202 7.73 -35.98 6.82
N PHE A 203 6.89 -34.98 6.54
CA PHE A 203 5.66 -35.18 5.79
C PHE A 203 5.95 -35.62 4.35
N CYS A 204 6.88 -34.96 3.66
CA CYS A 204 7.32 -35.33 2.31
C CYS A 204 7.82 -36.78 2.24
N ASN A 205 8.66 -37.19 3.20
CA ASN A 205 9.19 -38.54 3.26
C ASN A 205 8.09 -39.59 3.47
N ARG A 206 7.08 -39.29 4.29
CA ARG A 206 5.93 -40.19 4.49
C ARG A 206 5.12 -40.38 3.22
N VAL A 207 4.87 -39.29 2.48
CA VAL A 207 4.15 -39.37 1.20
C VAL A 207 4.92 -40.21 0.18
N LEU A 208 6.26 -40.17 0.21
CA LEU A 208 7.12 -41.01 -0.63
C LEU A 208 7.19 -42.49 -0.19
N GLU A 209 6.94 -42.80 1.09
CA GLU A 209 7.04 -44.15 1.67
C GLU A 209 5.75 -44.99 1.45
N GLU A 210 4.59 -44.39 1.15
CA GLU A 210 3.35 -45.13 0.86
C GLU A 210 3.29 -45.56 -0.63
N PRO A 211 3.29 -46.87 -0.95
CA PRO A 211 3.36 -47.32 -2.33
C PRO A 211 2.05 -47.07 -3.08
N PHE A 212 2.18 -46.60 -4.33
CA PHE A 212 1.10 -46.38 -5.31
C PHE A 212 0.41 -47.68 -5.81
N GLU A 213 0.57 -48.81 -5.12
CA GLU A 213 0.12 -50.11 -5.61
C GLU A 213 -1.29 -50.46 -5.11
N GLY A 214 -2.27 -50.39 -6.02
CA GLY A 214 -3.46 -51.24 -5.94
C GLY A 214 -4.81 -50.59 -5.62
N LEU A 215 -5.10 -49.40 -6.16
CA LEU A 215 -6.45 -48.81 -6.06
C LEU A 215 -6.88 -48.31 -7.44
N ASP A 216 -8.02 -48.80 -7.92
CA ASP A 216 -8.60 -48.43 -9.22
C ASP A 216 -9.14 -46.98 -9.24
N GLU A 217 -9.19 -46.28 -8.09
CA GLU A 217 -9.33 -44.82 -7.93
C GLU A 217 -8.80 -44.38 -6.53
N PRO A 218 -7.62 -43.71 -6.41
CA PRO A 218 -7.33 -42.88 -5.21
C PRO A 218 -6.37 -41.66 -5.44
N HIS A 219 -6.18 -41.16 -6.66
CA HIS A 219 -5.11 -40.18 -6.90
C HIS A 219 -5.27 -38.84 -6.14
N ALA A 220 -6.50 -38.47 -5.77
CA ALA A 220 -6.82 -37.21 -5.07
C ALA A 220 -6.31 -37.16 -3.62
N GLU A 221 -6.17 -38.31 -2.94
CA GLU A 221 -5.78 -38.39 -1.52
C GLU A 221 -4.32 -37.98 -1.28
N ILE A 222 -3.45 -38.16 -2.28
CA ILE A 222 -2.01 -37.81 -2.22
C ILE A 222 -1.73 -36.51 -2.99
N GLU A 223 -2.48 -36.21 -4.05
CA GLU A 223 -2.31 -35.01 -4.86
C GLU A 223 -2.51 -33.72 -4.03
N THR A 224 -3.64 -33.62 -3.33
CA THR A 224 -4.00 -32.39 -2.59
C THR A 224 -2.98 -32.06 -1.48
N PRO A 225 -2.54 -33.03 -0.65
CA PRO A 225 -1.54 -32.77 0.38
C PRO A 225 -0.15 -32.46 -0.20
N ALA A 226 0.23 -33.05 -1.34
CA ALA A 226 1.50 -32.75 -2.00
C ALA A 226 1.54 -31.29 -2.52
N ILE A 227 0.44 -30.81 -3.11
CA ILE A 227 0.31 -29.40 -3.54
C ILE A 227 0.29 -28.47 -2.33
N ALA A 228 -0.38 -28.84 -1.24
CA ALA A 228 -0.38 -28.07 0.00
C ALA A 228 1.02 -27.98 0.63
N LEU A 229 1.79 -29.08 0.63
CA LEU A 229 3.18 -29.12 1.10
C LEU A 229 4.07 -28.11 0.34
N SER A 230 4.05 -28.15 -1.00
CA SER A 230 4.88 -27.28 -1.83
C SER A 230 4.44 -25.81 -1.73
N THR A 231 3.14 -25.57 -1.64
CA THR A 231 2.57 -24.22 -1.46
C THR A 231 2.91 -23.66 -0.07
N ALA A 232 2.87 -24.48 0.98
CA ALA A 232 3.24 -24.08 2.34
C ALA A 232 4.72 -23.70 2.43
N LEU A 233 5.61 -24.47 1.80
CA LEU A 233 7.03 -24.15 1.72
C LEU A 233 7.28 -22.82 1.00
N ARG A 234 6.61 -22.61 -0.13
CA ARG A 234 6.69 -21.36 -0.90
C ARG A 234 6.24 -20.14 -0.08
N GLU A 235 5.07 -20.23 0.57
CA GLU A 235 4.55 -19.13 1.38
C GLU A 235 5.38 -18.89 2.65
N LEU A 236 5.95 -19.94 3.25
CA LEU A 236 6.90 -19.82 4.35
C LEU A 236 8.11 -18.99 3.95
N LEU A 237 8.79 -19.32 2.84
CA LEU A 237 10.00 -18.62 2.41
C LEU A 237 9.71 -17.20 1.88
N LYS A 238 8.52 -16.99 1.33
CA LYS A 238 8.04 -15.67 0.92
C LYS A 238 7.89 -14.73 2.12
N ARG A 239 7.32 -15.22 3.22
CA ARG A 239 7.01 -14.44 4.43
C ARG A 239 8.20 -14.34 5.40
N GLU A 240 8.96 -15.43 5.56
CA GLU A 240 10.05 -15.55 6.54
C GLU A 240 11.43 -15.57 5.87
N GLN A 241 12.05 -14.39 5.75
CA GLN A 241 13.35 -14.24 5.10
C GLN A 241 14.45 -15.09 5.76
N ARG A 242 14.43 -15.23 7.09
CA ARG A 242 15.43 -16.01 7.83
C ARG A 242 15.35 -17.51 7.55
N ALA A 243 14.18 -18.02 7.15
CA ALA A 243 14.02 -19.43 6.80
C ALA A 243 14.76 -19.80 5.49
N ARG A 244 15.04 -18.80 4.63
CA ARG A 244 15.79 -19.00 3.36
C ARG A 244 17.25 -19.42 3.58
N LEU A 245 17.78 -19.16 4.77
CA LEU A 245 19.15 -19.46 5.16
C LEU A 245 19.27 -20.75 6.00
N ASN A 246 18.21 -21.54 6.07
CA ASN A 246 18.23 -22.79 6.83
C ASN A 246 19.05 -23.86 6.09
N ASP A 247 19.91 -24.56 6.82
CA ASP A 247 20.80 -25.60 6.29
C ASP A 247 20.05 -26.87 5.83
N ASP A 248 18.91 -27.18 6.45
CA ASP A 248 18.08 -28.36 6.14
C ASP A 248 17.21 -28.13 4.87
N LEU A 249 17.14 -26.89 4.36
CA LEU A 249 16.24 -26.51 3.26
C LEU A 249 16.55 -27.18 1.90
N PRO A 250 17.82 -27.30 1.44
CA PRO A 250 18.11 -27.95 0.16
C PRO A 250 17.64 -29.41 0.12
N ALA A 251 17.83 -30.15 1.22
CA ALA A 251 17.37 -31.54 1.32
C ALA A 251 15.85 -31.66 1.15
N LEU A 252 15.09 -30.68 1.68
CA LEU A 252 13.64 -30.60 1.50
C LEU A 252 13.26 -30.31 0.06
N VAL A 253 13.93 -29.35 -0.58
CA VAL A 253 13.67 -29.03 -1.99
C VAL A 253 13.91 -30.27 -2.87
N ASP A 254 15.02 -30.97 -2.67
CA ASP A 254 15.33 -32.18 -3.43
C ASP A 254 14.31 -33.31 -3.18
N SER A 255 13.80 -33.42 -1.95
CA SER A 255 12.77 -34.40 -1.58
C SER A 255 11.43 -34.10 -2.26
N VAL A 256 11.01 -32.83 -2.32
CA VAL A 256 9.78 -32.41 -3.01
C VAL A 256 9.91 -32.58 -4.53
N GLU A 257 11.10 -32.39 -5.10
CA GLU A 257 11.34 -32.68 -6.53
C GLU A 257 11.25 -34.17 -6.84
N ASN A 258 11.75 -35.03 -5.95
CA ASN A 258 11.60 -36.48 -6.10
C ASN A 258 10.13 -36.90 -6.00
N LEU A 259 9.37 -36.30 -5.08
CA LEU A 259 7.91 -36.47 -5.00
C LEU A 259 7.24 -36.05 -6.31
N SER A 260 7.65 -34.92 -6.89
CA SER A 260 7.13 -34.45 -8.17
C SER A 260 7.38 -35.44 -9.32
N LYS A 261 8.55 -36.08 -9.37
CA LYS A 261 8.87 -37.11 -10.37
C LYS A 261 7.98 -38.35 -10.19
N SER A 262 7.84 -38.82 -8.95
CA SER A 262 6.99 -39.97 -8.62
C SER A 262 5.51 -39.72 -8.99
N LEU A 263 4.99 -38.51 -8.75
CA LEU A 263 3.63 -38.13 -9.18
C LEU A 263 3.47 -38.13 -10.71
N ALA A 264 4.50 -37.76 -11.47
CA ALA A 264 4.47 -37.83 -12.93
C ALA A 264 4.41 -39.27 -13.44
N GLU A 265 5.17 -40.17 -12.82
CA GLU A 265 5.14 -41.62 -13.10
C GLU A 265 3.77 -42.22 -12.78
N GLY A 266 3.13 -41.75 -11.71
CA GLY A 266 1.76 -42.12 -11.31
C GLY A 266 0.63 -41.46 -12.11
N GLY A 267 0.92 -40.78 -13.23
CA GLY A 267 -0.10 -40.19 -14.12
C GLY A 267 -0.58 -38.78 -13.75
N LEU A 268 -0.14 -38.20 -12.63
CA LEU A 268 -0.55 -36.88 -12.12
C LEU A 268 0.32 -35.74 -12.67
N ARG A 269 0.31 -35.60 -14.00
CA ARG A 269 1.17 -34.64 -14.73
C ARG A 269 0.94 -33.18 -14.33
N LYS A 270 -0.31 -32.80 -14.00
CA LYS A 270 -0.65 -31.42 -13.60
C LYS A 270 -0.06 -31.05 -12.24
N ALA A 271 -0.23 -31.90 -11.24
CA ALA A 271 0.36 -31.73 -9.92
C ALA A 271 1.90 -31.68 -10.00
N SER A 272 2.49 -32.60 -10.75
CA SER A 272 3.95 -32.61 -10.97
C SER A 272 4.46 -31.32 -11.61
N ALA A 273 3.80 -30.83 -12.67
CA ALA A 273 4.19 -29.57 -13.32
C ALA A 273 4.08 -28.36 -12.36
N LEU A 274 3.07 -28.35 -11.48
CA LEU A 274 2.90 -27.30 -10.47
C LEU A 274 4.02 -27.36 -9.41
N LEU A 275 4.33 -28.55 -8.89
CA LEU A 275 5.39 -28.76 -7.90
C LEU A 275 6.75 -28.35 -8.47
N MET A 276 7.10 -28.82 -9.67
CA MET A 276 8.35 -28.44 -10.35
C MET A 276 8.47 -26.92 -10.51
N HIS A 277 7.38 -26.25 -10.92
CA HIS A 277 7.37 -24.81 -11.06
C HIS A 277 7.59 -24.10 -9.71
N GLN A 278 6.87 -24.51 -8.66
CA GLN A 278 7.04 -23.93 -7.33
C GLN A 278 8.44 -24.18 -6.75
N MET A 279 9.03 -25.36 -6.98
CA MET A 279 10.39 -25.67 -6.54
C MET A 279 11.45 -24.88 -7.30
N GLY A 280 11.23 -24.58 -8.59
CA GLY A 280 12.07 -23.66 -9.35
C GLY A 280 12.11 -22.26 -8.73
N GLU A 281 10.94 -21.71 -8.34
CA GLU A 281 10.87 -20.42 -7.63
C GLU A 281 11.57 -20.48 -6.27
N VAL A 282 11.32 -21.54 -5.49
CA VAL A 282 11.95 -21.74 -4.18
C VAL A 282 13.47 -21.81 -4.30
N ARG A 283 14.01 -22.57 -5.26
CA ARG A 283 15.46 -22.68 -5.48
C ARG A 283 16.06 -21.32 -5.85
N ALA A 284 15.42 -20.56 -6.74
CA ALA A 284 15.87 -19.22 -7.09
C ALA A 284 15.92 -18.26 -5.88
N VAL A 285 14.96 -18.36 -4.95
CA VAL A 285 14.96 -17.58 -3.69
C VAL A 285 16.09 -18.00 -2.76
N VAL A 286 16.37 -19.30 -2.65
CA VAL A 286 17.41 -19.85 -1.77
C VAL A 286 18.81 -19.52 -2.30
N ASP A 287 19.03 -19.76 -3.60
CA ASP A 287 20.32 -19.48 -4.26
C ASP A 287 20.67 -17.99 -4.14
N ARG A 288 19.69 -17.11 -4.29
CA ARG A 288 19.86 -15.66 -4.06
C ARG A 288 20.27 -15.35 -2.63
N ALA A 289 19.57 -15.93 -1.65
CA ALA A 289 19.81 -15.65 -0.24
C ALA A 289 21.23 -16.09 0.17
N ARG A 290 21.71 -17.21 -0.36
CA ARG A 290 23.08 -17.71 -0.15
C ARG A 290 24.11 -16.87 -0.91
N GLY A 291 23.85 -16.57 -2.18
CA GLY A 291 24.75 -15.75 -3.00
C GLY A 291 24.99 -14.34 -2.45
N LEU A 292 24.02 -13.75 -1.74
CA LEU A 292 24.22 -12.47 -1.06
C LEU A 292 25.18 -12.57 0.13
N ILE A 293 25.26 -13.72 0.81
CA ILE A 293 26.21 -13.94 1.92
C ILE A 293 27.60 -14.17 1.33
N ASP A 294 27.72 -15.03 0.33
CA ASP A 294 29.01 -15.33 -0.31
C ASP A 294 29.65 -14.08 -0.94
N GLN A 295 28.83 -13.11 -1.40
CA GLN A 295 29.30 -11.83 -1.96
C GLN A 295 29.70 -10.79 -0.91
N GLU A 296 29.32 -10.95 0.37
CA GLU A 296 29.85 -10.10 1.46
C GLU A 296 31.28 -10.51 1.84
N ASP A 297 31.64 -11.78 1.63
CA ASP A 297 32.95 -12.37 1.97
C ASP A 297 33.92 -12.51 0.77
N ALA A 298 33.48 -12.23 -0.46
CA ALA A 298 34.33 -12.37 -1.65
C ALA A 298 35.23 -11.15 -1.92
N ASP A 299 36.54 -11.40 -2.04
CA ASP A 299 37.47 -10.45 -2.64
C ASP A 299 37.08 -10.17 -4.10
N ILE A 300 37.27 -8.92 -4.54
CA ILE A 300 36.97 -8.42 -5.88
C ILE A 300 37.55 -9.39 -6.93
N PRO A 301 36.73 -10.05 -7.78
CA PRO A 301 37.30 -10.84 -8.86
C PRO A 301 37.99 -9.90 -9.84
N ASP A 302 39.31 -10.06 -9.97
CA ASP A 302 40.11 -9.33 -10.95
C ASP A 302 39.81 -9.90 -12.34
N PHE A 303 38.87 -9.29 -13.06
CA PHE A 303 38.45 -9.73 -14.41
C PHE A 303 39.44 -9.31 -15.51
N ALA A 304 40.74 -9.33 -15.21
CA ALA A 304 41.81 -8.85 -16.08
C ALA A 304 42.00 -9.68 -17.38
N ASP A 305 41.44 -10.89 -17.46
CA ASP A 305 41.64 -11.83 -18.58
C ASP A 305 40.49 -11.91 -19.60
N ALA A 306 39.47 -11.04 -19.52
CA ALA A 306 38.44 -10.97 -20.56
C ALA A 306 38.96 -10.18 -21.79
N PRO A 307 38.74 -10.63 -23.04
CA PRO A 307 39.15 -9.89 -24.22
C PRO A 307 38.54 -8.49 -24.21
N ALA A 308 39.40 -7.48 -24.30
CA ALA A 308 39.06 -6.07 -24.11
C ALA A 308 37.89 -5.64 -25.01
N PRO A 309 36.73 -5.23 -24.43
CA PRO A 309 35.71 -4.57 -25.19
C PRO A 309 36.20 -3.18 -25.63
N VAL A 310 35.64 -2.69 -26.74
CA VAL A 310 35.99 -1.39 -27.36
C VAL A 310 35.67 -0.18 -26.44
N TYR A 311 35.09 -0.40 -25.26
CA TYR A 311 34.85 0.58 -24.21
C TYR A 311 35.38 0.06 -22.85
N PRO A 312 36.20 0.83 -22.11
CA PRO A 312 36.73 0.40 -20.82
C PRO A 312 35.65 0.55 -19.75
N HIS A 313 34.97 -0.54 -19.42
CA HIS A 313 34.18 -0.64 -18.21
C HIS A 313 34.79 -1.73 -17.35
N GLY A 314 35.71 -1.34 -16.46
CA GLY A 314 36.00 -2.20 -15.31
C GLY A 314 34.69 -2.47 -14.59
N LEU A 315 34.36 -3.74 -14.35
CA LEU A 315 33.14 -4.14 -13.65
C LEU A 315 33.30 -3.75 -12.17
N HIS A 316 33.09 -2.47 -11.85
CA HIS A 316 33.08 -1.98 -10.48
C HIS A 316 31.78 -2.42 -9.82
N MET A 317 31.89 -3.19 -8.74
CA MET A 317 30.75 -3.60 -7.94
C MET A 317 29.92 -2.37 -7.49
N PRO A 318 28.58 -2.42 -7.56
CA PRO A 318 27.74 -1.34 -7.07
C PRO A 318 27.74 -1.32 -5.54
N LYS A 319 28.80 -0.75 -4.96
CA LYS A 319 29.02 -0.65 -3.52
C LYS A 319 29.73 0.67 -3.17
N ASP A 320 29.27 1.28 -2.08
CA ASP A 320 29.95 2.36 -1.34
C ASP A 320 30.25 3.67 -2.09
N ARG A 321 29.65 3.92 -3.26
CA ARG A 321 29.78 5.23 -3.93
C ARG A 321 28.98 6.32 -3.24
N HIS A 322 27.84 5.97 -2.66
CA HIS A 322 26.99 6.83 -1.84
C HIS A 322 26.09 5.97 -0.93
N ASP A 323 25.37 6.61 0.00
CA ASP A 323 24.52 5.96 1.00
C ASP A 323 23.42 5.05 0.40
N ASN A 324 22.95 5.38 -0.80
CA ASN A 324 21.96 4.59 -1.56
C ASN A 324 22.53 3.64 -2.62
N ASP A 325 23.84 3.47 -2.69
CA ASP A 325 24.47 2.52 -3.63
C ASP A 325 24.54 1.13 -3.00
N LYS A 326 23.61 0.25 -3.37
CA LYS A 326 23.48 -1.10 -2.82
C LYS A 326 23.66 -2.14 -3.92
N ILE A 327 24.29 -3.27 -3.55
CA ILE A 327 24.38 -4.47 -4.39
C ILE A 327 22.97 -5.01 -4.67
N ASP A 328 22.16 -5.12 -3.62
CA ASP A 328 20.77 -5.56 -3.72
C ASP A 328 19.82 -4.37 -3.95
N ILE A 329 19.18 -4.33 -5.13
CA ILE A 329 18.18 -3.31 -5.47
C ILE A 329 17.00 -3.26 -4.50
N THR A 330 16.70 -4.35 -3.78
CA THR A 330 15.58 -4.39 -2.81
C THR A 330 15.86 -3.56 -1.56
N ALA A 331 17.12 -3.21 -1.30
CA ALA A 331 17.54 -2.32 -0.22
C ALA A 331 17.70 -0.85 -0.68
N MET A 332 17.62 -0.58 -1.98
CA MET A 332 17.75 0.78 -2.52
C MET A 332 16.46 1.58 -2.29
N LYS A 333 16.61 2.85 -1.89
CA LYS A 333 15.51 3.83 -1.89
C LYS A 333 15.20 4.26 -3.33
N ILE A 334 13.90 4.32 -3.66
CA ILE A 334 13.44 4.72 -4.99
C ILE A 334 13.81 6.16 -5.29
N PHE A 335 13.44 7.10 -4.42
CA PHE A 335 13.87 8.49 -4.55
C PHE A 335 15.36 8.62 -4.21
N PRO A 336 16.12 9.46 -4.95
CA PRO A 336 17.53 9.73 -4.62
C PRO A 336 17.69 10.30 -3.21
N THR A 337 18.70 9.81 -2.50
CA THR A 337 19.10 10.37 -1.21
C THR A 337 19.96 11.62 -1.40
N ARG A 338 20.15 12.41 -0.33
CA ARG A 338 21.08 13.54 -0.36
C ARG A 338 22.50 13.09 -0.74
N GLY A 339 22.98 11.97 -0.17
CA GLY A 339 24.30 11.43 -0.47
C GLY A 339 24.46 11.05 -1.94
N GLU A 340 23.42 10.46 -2.54
CA GLU A 340 23.39 10.15 -3.97
C GLU A 340 23.38 11.42 -4.84
N ILE A 341 22.58 12.43 -4.50
CA ILE A 341 22.48 13.68 -5.27
C ILE A 341 23.82 14.43 -5.27
N LEU A 342 24.54 14.44 -4.14
CA LEU A 342 25.79 15.19 -4.00
C LEU A 342 27.02 14.41 -4.50
N SER A 343 26.89 13.11 -4.77
CA SER A 343 27.99 12.25 -5.24
C SER A 343 28.54 12.69 -6.60
N GLU A 344 29.86 12.67 -6.75
CA GLU A 344 30.54 12.84 -8.05
C GLU A 344 30.85 11.51 -8.75
N ALA A 345 30.70 10.39 -8.03
CA ALA A 345 30.93 9.07 -8.59
C ALA A 345 29.85 8.76 -9.64
N ALA A 346 30.27 8.18 -10.78
CA ALA A 346 29.35 7.76 -11.82
C ALA A 346 28.41 6.65 -11.32
N ASP A 347 27.12 6.77 -11.67
CA ASP A 347 26.11 5.75 -11.43
C ASP A 347 26.51 4.41 -12.07
N PHE A 348 26.14 3.29 -11.45
CA PHE A 348 26.32 1.97 -12.07
C PHE A 348 25.13 1.74 -12.97
N LEU A 349 25.39 1.78 -14.27
CA LEU A 349 24.40 1.57 -15.32
C LEU A 349 24.74 0.26 -16.02
N PRO A 350 24.05 -0.85 -15.69
CA PRO A 350 24.28 -2.14 -16.33
C PRO A 350 23.97 -2.07 -17.81
N SER A 351 24.70 -2.84 -18.61
CA SER A 351 24.38 -3.00 -20.03
C SER A 351 23.12 -3.84 -20.23
N THR A 352 22.27 -3.40 -21.16
CA THR A 352 21.13 -4.19 -21.65
C THR A 352 21.56 -5.40 -22.47
N ASP A 353 22.80 -5.41 -22.97
CA ASP A 353 23.40 -6.59 -23.62
C ASP A 353 23.73 -7.64 -22.56
N LEU A 354 23.09 -8.81 -22.65
CA LEU A 354 23.22 -9.92 -21.69
C LEU A 354 24.62 -10.54 -21.68
N GLU A 355 25.40 -10.35 -22.74
CA GLU A 355 26.77 -10.89 -22.89
C GLU A 355 27.82 -10.08 -22.15
N GLN A 356 27.50 -8.83 -21.81
CA GLN A 356 28.41 -8.00 -21.06
C GLN A 356 28.53 -8.50 -19.61
N PRO A 357 29.74 -8.43 -19.01
CA PRO A 357 29.96 -8.84 -17.63
C PRO A 357 28.98 -8.17 -16.67
N HIS A 358 28.52 -8.95 -15.68
CA HIS A 358 27.62 -8.47 -14.63
C HIS A 358 27.92 -9.22 -13.33
N PHE A 359 27.73 -8.56 -12.18
CA PHE A 359 28.02 -9.16 -10.87
C PHE A 359 27.01 -10.24 -10.45
N LEU A 360 25.80 -10.21 -11.03
CA LEU A 360 24.80 -11.28 -10.93
C LEU A 360 24.96 -12.28 -12.07
N THR A 361 25.14 -13.55 -11.71
CA THR A 361 25.28 -14.68 -12.64
C THR A 361 23.93 -15.23 -13.11
N ASN A 362 22.89 -15.14 -12.28
CA ASN A 362 21.54 -15.55 -12.66
C ASN A 362 20.94 -14.56 -13.67
N LYS A 363 20.56 -15.05 -14.87
CA LYS A 363 20.02 -14.23 -15.97
C LYS A 363 18.79 -13.42 -15.58
N SER A 364 17.85 -14.03 -14.84
CA SER A 364 16.60 -13.38 -14.44
C SER A 364 16.87 -12.23 -13.46
N GLN A 365 17.70 -12.47 -12.45
CA GLN A 365 18.07 -11.47 -11.45
C GLN A 365 18.88 -10.33 -12.07
N ARG A 366 19.81 -10.65 -12.99
CA ARG A 366 20.54 -9.65 -13.79
C ARG A 366 19.58 -8.77 -14.59
N HIS A 367 18.62 -9.37 -15.28
CA HIS A 367 17.66 -8.63 -16.09
C HIS A 367 16.82 -7.66 -15.23
N ILE A 368 16.31 -8.13 -14.09
CA ILE A 368 15.52 -7.29 -13.17
C ILE A 368 16.37 -6.16 -12.58
N ASP A 369 17.61 -6.43 -12.15
CA ASP A 369 18.56 -5.41 -11.66
C ASP A 369 18.82 -4.33 -12.73
N THR A 370 19.10 -4.76 -13.97
CA THR A 370 19.32 -3.85 -15.11
C THR A 370 18.10 -2.97 -15.36
N GLN A 371 16.90 -3.55 -15.46
CA GLN A 371 15.68 -2.77 -15.68
C GLN A 371 15.40 -1.78 -14.54
N PHE A 372 15.61 -2.18 -13.29
CA PHE A 372 15.42 -1.30 -12.13
C PHE A 372 16.38 -0.11 -12.16
N ARG A 373 17.68 -0.36 -12.32
CA ARG A 373 18.71 0.70 -12.28
C ARG A 373 18.56 1.66 -13.44
N LEU A 374 18.30 1.15 -14.65
CA LEU A 374 18.10 1.97 -15.84
C LEU A 374 16.81 2.80 -15.76
N LEU A 375 15.67 2.21 -15.38
CA LEU A 375 14.41 2.96 -15.24
C LEU A 375 14.51 4.04 -14.16
N ARG A 376 15.18 3.73 -13.05
CA ARG A 376 15.43 4.70 -11.98
C ARG A 376 16.35 5.84 -12.45
N HIS A 377 17.39 5.53 -13.21
CA HIS A 377 18.28 6.54 -13.79
C HIS A 377 17.56 7.39 -14.85
N ASP A 378 16.76 6.81 -15.73
CA ASP A 378 15.94 7.53 -16.71
C ASP A 378 14.97 8.52 -16.02
N THR A 379 14.44 8.14 -14.85
CA THR A 379 13.52 8.98 -14.08
C THR A 379 14.24 10.13 -13.35
N PHE A 380 15.41 9.87 -12.77
CA PHE A 380 16.05 10.78 -11.82
C PHE A 380 17.38 11.37 -12.26
N GLY A 381 18.05 10.84 -13.29
CA GLY A 381 19.40 11.22 -13.71
C GLY A 381 19.56 12.73 -13.90
N GLU A 382 18.82 13.30 -14.86
CA GLU A 382 18.85 14.75 -15.10
C GLU A 382 18.38 15.57 -13.89
N LEU A 383 17.43 15.03 -13.12
CA LEU A 383 16.88 15.69 -11.94
C LEU A 383 17.91 15.77 -10.79
N LYS A 384 18.75 14.74 -10.64
CA LYS A 384 19.86 14.73 -9.67
C LYS A 384 20.86 15.83 -10.00
N ASP A 385 21.28 15.95 -11.26
CA ASP A 385 22.25 16.96 -11.69
C ASP A 385 21.75 18.39 -11.41
N VAL A 386 20.48 18.65 -11.70
CA VAL A 386 19.84 19.94 -11.43
C VAL A 386 19.83 20.25 -9.94
N ILE A 387 19.40 19.29 -9.10
CA ILE A 387 19.34 19.51 -7.66
C ILE A 387 20.75 19.64 -7.08
N ALA A 388 21.70 18.80 -7.50
CA ALA A 388 23.10 18.84 -7.07
C ALA A 388 23.73 20.22 -7.32
N GLY A 389 23.51 20.78 -8.52
CA GLY A 389 23.96 22.13 -8.86
C GLY A 389 23.36 23.21 -7.95
N LEU A 390 22.06 23.11 -7.64
CA LEU A 390 21.40 24.04 -6.71
C LEU A 390 21.91 23.92 -5.28
N LEU A 391 22.11 22.69 -4.78
CA LEU A 391 22.58 22.46 -3.41
C LEU A 391 24.01 22.96 -3.23
N ARG A 392 24.93 22.60 -4.11
CA ARG A 392 26.34 23.04 -4.04
C ARG A 392 26.47 24.55 -4.15
N ALA A 393 25.73 25.17 -5.08
CA ALA A 393 25.74 26.63 -5.22
C ALA A 393 25.19 27.34 -3.97
N SER A 394 24.18 26.75 -3.32
CA SER A 394 23.61 27.28 -2.07
C SER A 394 24.51 27.07 -0.86
N GLU A 395 25.33 26.02 -0.85
CA GLU A 395 26.35 25.77 0.18
C GLU A 395 27.51 26.77 0.06
N MET A 396 27.88 27.17 -1.16
CA MET A 396 28.93 28.18 -1.40
C MET A 396 28.44 29.62 -1.16
N ASP A 397 27.22 29.94 -1.62
CA ASP A 397 26.61 31.26 -1.46
C ASP A 397 25.14 31.12 -1.02
N PRO A 398 24.83 31.37 0.26
CA PRO A 398 23.46 31.39 0.76
C PRO A 398 22.51 32.31 -0.01
N ALA A 399 23.01 33.40 -0.61
CA ALA A 399 22.20 34.33 -1.40
C ALA A 399 21.83 33.78 -2.79
N TYR A 400 22.42 32.66 -3.21
CA TYR A 400 22.14 32.02 -4.50
C TYR A 400 20.66 31.63 -4.65
N LEU A 401 20.02 31.18 -3.58
CA LEU A 401 18.59 30.82 -3.59
C LEU A 401 17.67 32.00 -3.90
N ASP A 402 18.10 33.22 -3.63
CA ASP A 402 17.35 34.44 -3.94
C ASP A 402 17.47 34.86 -5.41
N ASN A 403 18.43 34.30 -6.15
CA ASN A 403 18.67 34.64 -7.54
C ASN A 403 17.40 34.41 -8.40
N PRO A 404 16.91 35.44 -9.13
CA PRO A 404 15.73 35.32 -9.97
C PRO A 404 15.90 34.36 -11.15
N ARG A 405 17.14 34.05 -11.57
CA ARG A 405 17.47 33.16 -12.68
C ARG A 405 18.31 31.98 -12.18
N LEU A 406 17.69 31.08 -11.41
CA LEU A 406 18.30 29.79 -11.12
C LEU A 406 18.54 29.05 -12.44
N ASN A 407 19.75 28.53 -12.62
CA ASN A 407 20.09 27.77 -13.81
C ASN A 407 19.64 26.32 -13.61
N PHE A 408 18.65 25.87 -14.38
CA PHE A 408 18.19 24.49 -14.40
C PHE A 408 18.78 23.69 -15.59
N GLY A 409 19.79 24.26 -16.28
CA GLY A 409 20.34 23.67 -17.50
C GLY A 409 19.27 23.54 -18.58
N ASN A 410 19.21 22.37 -19.22
CA ASN A 410 18.18 22.03 -20.20
C ASN A 410 16.89 21.47 -19.58
N PHE A 411 16.90 21.22 -18.26
CA PHE A 411 15.76 20.61 -17.58
C PHE A 411 14.65 21.63 -17.37
N ARG A 412 13.43 21.28 -17.76
CA ARG A 412 12.28 22.15 -17.58
C ARG A 412 11.80 22.09 -16.13
N ALA A 413 12.05 23.14 -15.35
CA ALA A 413 11.55 23.29 -13.99
C ALA A 413 10.85 24.64 -13.77
N ASN A 414 9.86 24.68 -12.86
CA ASN A 414 9.25 25.94 -12.42
C ASN A 414 9.74 26.27 -11.01
N ARG A 415 10.20 27.52 -10.82
CA ARG A 415 10.65 28.05 -9.52
C ARG A 415 9.55 28.85 -8.84
N TYR A 416 9.43 28.68 -7.52
CA TYR A 416 8.61 29.53 -6.65
C TYR A 416 9.45 30.04 -5.47
N SER A 417 9.60 31.37 -5.37
CA SER A 417 10.49 32.04 -4.41
C SER A 417 9.80 32.39 -3.08
N ASN A 418 10.59 32.59 -2.03
CA ASN A 418 10.13 32.82 -0.65
C ASN A 418 9.10 31.77 -0.20
N ALA A 419 9.33 30.51 -0.60
CA ALA A 419 8.56 29.38 -0.15
C ALA A 419 8.87 29.13 1.33
N MET A 420 7.84 28.83 2.14
CA MET A 420 7.99 28.45 3.54
C MET A 420 6.87 27.49 3.93
N PHE A 421 7.14 26.60 4.88
CA PHE A 421 6.12 25.81 5.54
C PHE A 421 5.30 26.68 6.49
N SER A 422 4.06 27.00 6.10
CA SER A 422 3.18 27.88 6.86
C SER A 422 2.49 27.15 8.01
N TYR A 423 2.08 25.91 7.79
CA TYR A 423 1.41 25.07 8.79
C TYR A 423 1.65 23.59 8.48
N VAL A 424 1.93 22.79 9.51
CA VAL A 424 2.04 21.32 9.41
C VAL A 424 0.85 20.72 10.15
N PHE A 425 0.20 19.75 9.53
CA PHE A 425 -0.97 19.09 10.08
C PHE A 425 -1.02 17.63 9.70
N PHE A 426 -1.90 16.90 10.36
CA PHE A 426 -2.11 15.48 10.10
C PHE A 426 -3.55 15.25 9.68
N GLY A 427 -3.72 14.58 8.54
CA GLY A 427 -5.01 14.11 8.04
C GLY A 427 -5.13 12.59 8.23
N SER A 428 -6.27 12.12 8.72
CA SER A 428 -6.51 10.68 8.97
C SER A 428 -6.34 9.81 7.72
N ARG A 429 -6.57 10.37 6.52
CA ARG A 429 -6.38 9.68 5.22
C ARG A 429 -5.09 10.04 4.48
N SER A 430 -4.63 11.28 4.62
CA SER A 430 -3.50 11.81 3.84
C SER A 430 -2.16 11.71 4.56
N GLY A 431 -2.18 11.44 5.88
CA GLY A 431 -0.99 11.38 6.72
C GLY A 431 -0.50 12.77 7.11
N LEU A 432 0.82 12.91 7.29
CA LEU A 432 1.45 14.20 7.59
C LEU A 432 1.50 15.07 6.34
N GLU A 433 0.85 16.23 6.40
CA GLU A 433 0.79 17.20 5.32
C GLU A 433 1.28 18.56 5.80
N ALA A 434 1.74 19.38 4.85
CA ALA A 434 2.14 20.74 5.14
C ALA A 434 1.63 21.71 4.09
N ASN A 435 1.17 22.85 4.57
CA ASN A 435 0.88 24.00 3.73
C ASN A 435 2.17 24.75 3.44
N ILE A 436 2.42 25.00 2.16
CA ILE A 436 3.60 25.69 1.68
C ILE A 436 3.15 26.97 1.00
N SER A 437 3.55 28.10 1.57
CA SER A 437 3.22 29.41 1.04
C SER A 437 4.44 30.03 0.35
N PHE A 438 4.27 30.52 -0.87
CA PHE A 438 5.33 31.11 -1.69
C PHE A 438 4.86 32.39 -2.38
N SER A 439 5.78 33.12 -3.03
CA SER A 439 5.47 34.36 -3.76
C SER A 439 4.71 34.07 -5.05
N GLN A 440 3.67 34.85 -5.33
CA GLN A 440 2.97 34.76 -6.62
C GLN A 440 3.92 35.03 -7.79
N PRO A 441 3.78 34.31 -8.92
CA PRO A 441 4.50 34.64 -10.14
C PRO A 441 4.27 36.10 -10.56
N PRO A 442 5.30 36.81 -11.06
CA PRO A 442 5.19 38.26 -11.36
C PRO A 442 4.04 38.59 -12.32
N ASN A 443 3.82 37.75 -13.34
CA ASN A 443 2.74 37.88 -14.33
C ASN A 443 1.33 37.63 -13.75
N VAL A 444 1.22 37.13 -12.52
CA VAL A 444 -0.04 36.76 -11.85
C VAL A 444 -0.39 37.75 -10.74
N ARG A 445 0.63 38.41 -10.17
CA ARG A 445 0.50 39.35 -9.05
C ARG A 445 -0.47 40.50 -9.33
N ASP A 446 -0.43 41.04 -10.54
CA ASP A 446 -1.23 42.21 -10.95
C ASP A 446 -2.63 41.84 -11.49
N LYS A 447 -2.94 40.53 -11.59
CA LYS A 447 -4.25 40.05 -12.05
C LYS A 447 -5.31 40.16 -10.94
N SER A 448 -6.56 40.38 -11.33
CA SER A 448 -7.69 40.28 -10.40
C SER A 448 -7.85 38.84 -9.86
N PRO A 449 -8.48 38.62 -8.69
CA PRO A 449 -8.71 37.27 -8.16
C PRO A 449 -9.34 36.25 -9.15
N PRO A 450 -10.38 36.59 -9.94
CA PRO A 450 -10.94 35.64 -10.92
C PRO A 450 -9.99 35.37 -12.10
N GLU A 451 -9.23 36.35 -12.57
CA GLU A 451 -8.23 36.15 -13.63
C GLU A 451 -7.04 35.32 -13.14
N ARG A 452 -6.65 35.52 -11.87
CA ARG A 452 -5.61 34.73 -11.21
C ARG A 452 -6.03 33.27 -11.06
N ARG A 453 -7.29 33.02 -10.67
CA ARG A 453 -7.87 31.67 -10.63
C ARG A 453 -7.76 30.99 -11.99
N ARG A 454 -8.27 31.64 -13.05
CA ARG A 454 -8.21 31.11 -14.41
C ARG A 454 -6.79 30.80 -14.85
N TRP A 455 -5.84 31.68 -14.55
CA TRP A 455 -4.44 31.45 -14.88
C TRP A 455 -3.88 30.18 -14.21
N TRP A 456 -4.16 29.97 -12.92
CA TRP A 456 -3.72 28.74 -12.22
C TRP A 456 -4.38 27.49 -12.80
N GLU A 457 -5.67 27.54 -13.10
CA GLU A 457 -6.43 26.44 -13.71
C GLU A 457 -5.89 26.08 -15.11
N ASP A 458 -5.65 27.07 -15.96
CA ASP A 458 -5.16 26.90 -17.32
C ASP A 458 -3.70 26.45 -17.38
N SER A 459 -2.86 26.95 -16.46
CA SER A 459 -1.42 26.66 -16.46
C SER A 459 -1.09 25.19 -16.17
N ARG A 460 -2.00 24.47 -15.50
CA ARG A 460 -1.81 23.12 -14.95
C ARG A 460 -0.52 22.95 -14.12
N ARG A 461 0.07 24.03 -13.63
CA ARG A 461 1.22 24.01 -12.72
C ARG A 461 0.80 23.52 -11.33
N LEU A 462 1.72 22.90 -10.61
CA LEU A 462 1.53 22.33 -9.28
C LEU A 462 0.29 21.44 -9.24
N SER A 463 0.10 20.62 -10.28
CA SER A 463 -1.00 19.66 -10.32
C SER A 463 -0.83 18.61 -9.21
N GLU A 464 -1.94 18.11 -8.69
CA GLU A 464 -1.95 17.02 -7.71
C GLU A 464 -1.13 15.82 -8.22
N GLY A 465 -0.28 15.29 -7.34
CA GLY A 465 0.59 14.15 -7.63
C GLY A 465 1.92 14.50 -8.30
N VAL A 466 2.20 15.78 -8.62
CA VAL A 466 3.50 16.21 -9.16
C VAL A 466 4.58 16.23 -8.07
N LEU A 467 5.79 15.80 -8.42
CA LEU A 467 6.98 15.89 -7.58
C LEU A 467 7.52 17.32 -7.53
N VAL A 468 7.82 17.79 -6.32
CA VAL A 468 8.48 19.08 -6.08
C VAL A 468 9.62 18.91 -5.08
N SER A 469 10.67 19.74 -5.22
CA SER A 469 11.78 19.84 -4.29
C SER A 469 11.70 21.15 -3.52
N PHE A 470 11.81 21.08 -2.20
CA PHE A 470 11.96 22.25 -1.34
C PHE A 470 13.42 22.37 -0.88
N ILE A 471 14.04 23.53 -1.10
CA ILE A 471 15.43 23.80 -0.69
C ILE A 471 15.45 25.07 0.15
N ALA A 472 16.01 25.00 1.35
CA ALA A 472 16.14 26.15 2.26
C ALA A 472 17.40 26.03 3.13
N ILE A 473 17.84 27.14 3.71
CA ILE A 473 18.95 27.15 4.67
C ILE A 473 18.36 27.18 6.07
N HIS A 474 18.77 26.24 6.90
CA HIS A 474 18.33 26.10 8.29
C HIS A 474 19.49 25.63 9.15
N GLU A 475 19.76 26.35 10.24
CA GLU A 475 20.89 26.06 11.15
C GLU A 475 22.23 25.96 10.40
N ASP A 476 22.49 26.92 9.50
CA ASP A 476 23.68 27.01 8.64
C ASP A 476 23.93 25.77 7.75
N GLN A 477 22.90 24.97 7.52
CA GLN A 477 22.92 23.83 6.62
C GLN A 477 21.86 23.99 5.53
N VAL A 478 22.22 23.66 4.29
CA VAL A 478 21.25 23.59 3.19
C VAL A 478 20.41 22.34 3.39
N GLN A 479 19.11 22.48 3.56
CA GLN A 479 18.14 21.40 3.68
C GLN A 479 17.43 21.16 2.35
N HIS A 480 17.13 19.90 2.05
CA HIS A 480 16.42 19.48 0.84
C HIS A 480 15.37 18.43 1.18
N LEU A 481 14.16 18.59 0.64
CA LEU A 481 13.05 17.66 0.82
C LEU A 481 12.34 17.40 -0.52
N PHE A 482 12.00 16.15 -0.78
CA PHE A 482 11.07 15.76 -1.83
C PHE A 482 9.64 15.74 -1.29
N LEU A 483 8.73 16.35 -2.04
CA LEU A 483 7.33 16.49 -1.67
C LEU A 483 6.43 16.16 -2.87
N ILE A 484 5.24 15.65 -2.59
CA ILE A 484 4.20 15.41 -3.58
C ILE A 484 3.06 16.37 -3.31
N ILE A 485 2.60 17.08 -4.35
CA ILE A 485 1.43 17.96 -4.20
C ILE A 485 0.19 17.13 -3.90
N SER A 486 -0.45 17.39 -2.75
CA SER A 486 -1.70 16.74 -2.34
C SER A 486 -2.93 17.52 -2.79
N ASP A 487 -2.90 18.85 -2.69
CA ASP A 487 -4.04 19.70 -3.03
C ASP A 487 -3.55 21.07 -3.54
N ARG A 488 -4.26 21.59 -4.54
CA ARG A 488 -3.96 22.88 -5.17
C ARG A 488 -5.24 23.71 -5.33
N ARG A 489 -5.69 24.26 -4.20
CA ARG A 489 -6.94 25.01 -4.11
C ARG A 489 -6.88 26.36 -4.81
N THR A 490 -7.91 26.66 -5.60
CA THR A 490 -8.11 27.96 -6.28
C THR A 490 -9.37 28.69 -5.81
N ASP A 491 -10.09 28.12 -4.84
CA ASP A 491 -11.33 28.66 -4.28
C ASP A 491 -11.06 29.83 -3.32
N GLU A 492 -12.08 30.69 -3.11
CA GLU A 492 -12.01 31.90 -2.27
C GLU A 492 -12.38 31.65 -0.79
N GLY A 493 -12.93 30.47 -0.48
CA GLY A 493 -13.60 30.20 0.80
C GLY A 493 -12.69 30.01 2.02
N LYS A 494 -11.40 29.74 1.84
CA LYS A 494 -10.41 29.56 2.92
C LYS A 494 -9.20 30.47 2.74
N ASP A 495 -8.47 30.78 3.81
CA ASP A 495 -7.29 31.67 3.77
C ASP A 495 -6.09 31.06 3.01
N GLU A 496 -6.10 29.76 2.77
CA GLU A 496 -5.00 28.99 2.16
C GLU A 496 -5.37 28.58 0.73
N SER A 497 -5.14 29.47 -0.23
CA SER A 497 -5.49 29.28 -1.65
C SER A 497 -4.43 29.87 -2.57
N LEU A 498 -4.30 29.31 -3.78
CA LEU A 498 -3.43 29.80 -4.85
C LEU A 498 -3.90 31.14 -5.42
N ALA A 499 -5.19 31.46 -5.32
CA ALA A 499 -5.78 32.60 -6.02
C ALA A 499 -6.17 33.78 -5.12
N LYS A 500 -6.31 33.55 -3.80
CA LYS A 500 -6.88 34.54 -2.87
C LYS A 500 -5.96 35.76 -2.64
N ASP A 501 -4.71 35.54 -2.25
CA ASP A 501 -3.75 36.63 -1.96
C ASP A 501 -3.01 37.04 -3.25
N ALA A 502 -2.91 38.36 -3.47
CA ALA A 502 -2.19 38.94 -4.60
C ALA A 502 -0.68 38.75 -4.54
N ARG A 503 -0.11 38.58 -3.35
CA ARG A 503 1.34 38.45 -3.15
C ARG A 503 1.77 37.04 -2.81
N ARG A 504 0.92 36.24 -2.19
CA ARG A 504 1.24 34.86 -1.81
C ARG A 504 0.28 33.84 -2.42
N ALA A 505 0.82 32.67 -2.69
CA ALA A 505 0.07 31.48 -3.08
C ALA A 505 0.37 30.37 -2.07
N THR A 506 -0.61 29.53 -1.76
CA THR A 506 -0.43 28.40 -0.85
C THR A 506 -0.91 27.11 -1.49
N ILE A 507 -0.13 26.05 -1.32
CA ILE A 507 -0.45 24.67 -1.72
C ILE A 507 -0.34 23.74 -0.52
N THR A 508 -0.93 22.56 -0.63
CA THR A 508 -0.74 21.47 0.34
C THR A 508 0.11 20.38 -0.30
N ALA A 509 1.14 19.94 0.41
CA ALA A 509 2.02 18.87 -0.03
C ALA A 509 2.30 17.89 1.11
N ARG A 510 2.66 16.67 0.74
CA ARG A 510 3.06 15.60 1.66
C ARG A 510 4.47 15.11 1.34
N LEU A 511 5.16 14.55 2.34
CA LEU A 511 6.48 13.98 2.16
C LEU A 511 6.45 12.71 1.28
N THR A 512 7.50 12.49 0.51
CA THR A 512 7.71 11.22 -0.20
C THR A 512 8.15 10.12 0.77
N ASN A 513 9.03 10.45 1.72
CA ASN A 513 9.53 9.55 2.75
C ASN A 513 9.09 10.03 4.14
N HIS A 514 8.75 9.11 5.01
CA HIS A 514 8.33 9.40 6.39
C HIS A 514 9.41 8.93 7.37
N ASP A 515 10.68 9.18 7.06
CA ASP A 515 11.76 8.91 7.99
C ASP A 515 11.88 10.02 9.04
N GLN A 516 12.56 9.71 10.14
CA GLN A 516 12.66 10.61 11.29
C GLN A 516 13.36 11.92 10.92
N VAL A 517 14.32 11.87 9.99
CA VAL A 517 15.09 13.02 9.53
C VAL A 517 14.20 13.98 8.73
N ASP A 518 13.40 13.47 7.78
CA ASP A 518 12.52 14.30 6.97
C ASP A 518 11.41 14.95 7.80
N ILE A 519 10.82 14.19 8.75
CA ILE A 519 9.82 14.72 9.68
C ILE A 519 10.41 15.81 10.58
N ALA A 520 11.59 15.57 11.15
CA ALA A 520 12.31 16.57 11.95
C ALA A 520 12.60 17.83 11.14
N THR A 521 13.02 17.67 9.88
CA THR A 521 13.34 18.78 8.97
C THR A 521 12.09 19.60 8.64
N VAL A 522 10.96 18.98 8.30
CA VAL A 522 9.70 19.70 8.03
C VAL A 522 9.23 20.49 9.25
N VAL A 523 9.22 19.86 10.43
CA VAL A 523 8.78 20.52 11.67
C VAL A 523 9.74 21.65 12.05
N GLY A 524 11.05 21.44 11.91
CA GLY A 524 12.09 22.44 12.14
C GLY A 524 11.98 23.65 11.22
N LEU A 525 11.83 23.42 9.91
CA LEU A 525 11.64 24.46 8.89
C LEU A 525 10.34 25.25 9.09
N SER A 526 9.25 24.57 9.46
CA SER A 526 7.98 25.23 9.78
C SER A 526 8.08 26.05 11.07
N ARG A 527 8.78 25.54 12.09
CA ARG A 527 9.03 26.23 13.36
C ARG A 527 9.83 27.51 13.18
N SER A 528 10.92 27.47 12.42
CA SER A 528 11.79 28.63 12.14
C SER A 528 11.21 29.58 11.09
N LYS A 529 10.17 29.14 10.35
CA LYS A 529 9.65 29.81 9.14
C LYS A 529 10.76 30.11 8.14
N ALA A 530 11.71 29.19 8.02
CA ALA A 530 12.80 29.30 7.08
C ALA A 530 12.26 29.52 5.67
N ARG A 531 12.82 30.51 4.98
CA ARG A 531 12.47 30.81 3.59
C ARG A 531 13.41 30.03 2.68
N GLY A 532 12.84 29.53 1.61
CA GLY A 532 13.55 28.79 0.59
C GLY A 532 12.92 28.93 -0.77
N VAL A 533 13.30 28.01 -1.63
CA VAL A 533 12.81 27.88 -2.99
C VAL A 533 12.08 26.56 -3.13
N LEU A 534 10.91 26.60 -3.75
CA LEU A 534 10.20 25.41 -4.20
C LEU A 534 10.42 25.25 -5.71
N VAL A 535 10.88 24.08 -6.11
CA VAL A 535 11.14 23.70 -7.50
C VAL A 535 10.15 22.62 -7.91
N GLU A 536 9.31 22.91 -8.90
CA GLU A 536 8.40 21.94 -9.49
C GLU A 536 9.06 21.30 -10.72
N PHE A 537 8.91 19.99 -10.86
CA PHE A 537 9.33 19.21 -12.03
C PHE A 537 8.09 18.80 -12.84
N PRO A 538 7.67 19.58 -13.84
CA PRO A 538 6.43 19.34 -14.56
C PRO A 538 6.46 17.98 -15.27
N GLY A 539 5.42 17.18 -15.05
CA GLY A 539 5.29 15.86 -15.69
C GLY A 539 5.96 14.71 -14.94
N VAL A 540 6.78 14.99 -13.90
CA VAL A 540 7.33 13.94 -13.03
C VAL A 540 6.26 13.55 -12.01
N LEU A 541 5.61 12.41 -12.26
CA LEU A 541 4.51 11.88 -11.45
C LEU A 541 4.97 10.59 -10.77
N PRO A 542 5.28 10.59 -9.46
CA PRO A 542 5.67 9.38 -8.73
C PRO A 542 4.76 8.17 -8.96
N ALA A 543 3.46 8.40 -9.07
CA ALA A 543 2.47 7.35 -9.29
C ALA A 543 2.59 6.61 -10.64
N THR A 544 3.46 7.05 -11.57
CA THR A 544 3.70 6.36 -12.85
C THR A 544 4.92 5.44 -12.83
N PHE A 545 5.86 5.60 -11.89
CA PHE A 545 7.11 4.85 -11.87
C PHE A 545 7.43 4.19 -10.53
N VAL A 546 7.07 4.81 -9.38
CA VAL A 546 7.31 4.24 -8.04
C VAL A 546 6.76 2.81 -7.95
N PRO A 547 5.51 2.53 -8.38
CA PRO A 547 4.95 1.20 -8.22
C PRO A 547 5.60 0.15 -9.14
N ILE A 548 6.13 0.59 -10.28
CA ILE A 548 6.88 -0.27 -11.20
C ILE A 548 8.21 -0.65 -10.55
N LEU A 549 8.92 0.32 -9.97
CA LEU A 549 10.18 0.09 -9.26
C LEU A 549 9.99 -0.80 -8.02
N GLU A 550 8.93 -0.59 -7.24
CA GLU A 550 8.56 -1.46 -6.11
C GLU A 550 8.25 -2.89 -6.57
N ASN A 551 7.57 -3.05 -7.72
CA ASN A 551 7.31 -4.37 -8.28
C ASN A 551 8.59 -5.05 -8.77
N LEU A 552 9.52 -4.33 -9.41
CA LEU A 552 10.83 -4.88 -9.79
C LEU A 552 11.62 -5.33 -8.55
N GLN A 553 11.60 -4.55 -7.47
CA GLN A 553 12.15 -4.98 -6.18
C GLN A 553 11.44 -6.23 -5.64
N SER A 554 10.13 -6.34 -5.79
CA SER A 554 9.36 -7.53 -5.39
C SER A 554 9.75 -8.76 -6.21
N LEU A 555 9.82 -8.64 -7.55
CA LEU A 555 10.26 -9.72 -8.44
C LEU A 555 11.68 -10.16 -8.09
N GLN A 556 12.59 -9.23 -7.83
CA GLN A 556 13.95 -9.52 -7.38
C GLN A 556 13.96 -10.26 -6.04
N ARG A 557 13.10 -9.87 -5.09
CA ARG A 557 12.99 -10.50 -3.76
C ARG A 557 12.46 -11.92 -3.83
N LEU A 558 11.62 -12.21 -4.83
CA LEU A 558 10.99 -13.51 -5.07
C LEU A 558 11.78 -14.39 -6.06
N GLY A 559 12.81 -13.86 -6.73
CA GLY A 559 13.61 -14.62 -7.68
C GLY A 559 12.80 -15.19 -8.85
N SER A 560 11.65 -14.62 -9.16
CA SER A 560 10.71 -15.13 -10.17
C SER A 560 10.47 -14.07 -11.24
N LEU A 561 10.71 -14.45 -12.49
CA LEU A 561 10.39 -13.65 -13.67
C LEU A 561 9.38 -14.43 -14.53
N PRO A 562 8.12 -13.98 -14.62
CA PRO A 562 7.14 -14.61 -15.50
C PRO A 562 7.65 -14.66 -16.94
N PHE A 563 7.41 -15.78 -17.63
CA PHE A 563 7.84 -16.01 -19.00
C PHE A 563 9.36 -15.91 -19.22
N GLN A 564 10.19 -16.17 -18.19
CA GLN A 564 11.65 -16.07 -18.29
C GLN A 564 12.23 -16.84 -19.49
N ASN A 565 11.68 -18.02 -19.82
CA ASN A 565 12.17 -18.86 -20.92
C ASN A 565 12.00 -18.18 -22.29
N TRP A 566 11.05 -17.24 -22.40
CA TRP A 566 10.71 -16.52 -23.64
C TRP A 566 11.28 -15.11 -23.66
N ILE A 567 11.41 -14.47 -22.49
CA ILE A 567 12.02 -13.14 -22.34
C ILE A 567 13.56 -13.26 -22.39
N LEU A 568 14.11 -14.33 -21.82
CA LEU A 568 15.55 -14.59 -21.67
C LEU A 568 15.90 -15.99 -22.19
N PRO A 569 15.76 -16.27 -23.50
CA PRO A 569 16.03 -17.59 -24.05
C PRO A 569 17.50 -18.00 -23.87
N ASP A 570 17.71 -19.29 -23.64
CA ASP A 570 19.06 -19.86 -23.63
C ASP A 570 19.67 -19.87 -25.03
N LYS A 571 20.98 -19.64 -25.10
CA LYS A 571 21.72 -19.74 -26.36
C LYS A 571 21.80 -21.19 -26.77
N THR A 572 21.13 -21.57 -27.85
CA THR A 572 21.34 -22.86 -28.50
C THR A 572 22.68 -22.82 -29.25
N GLU A 573 23.62 -23.71 -28.93
CA GLU A 573 24.94 -23.79 -29.56
C GLU A 573 24.90 -24.17 -31.07
N HIS A 574 23.72 -24.48 -31.61
CA HIS A 574 23.53 -24.85 -33.01
C HIS A 574 22.89 -23.70 -33.82
N VAL A 575 23.76 -22.88 -34.42
CA VAL A 575 23.41 -21.68 -35.22
C VAL A 575 22.86 -22.01 -36.62
N HIS A 576 22.60 -23.28 -36.95
CA HIS A 576 22.27 -23.69 -38.33
C HIS A 576 20.83 -24.14 -38.61
N GLU A 577 19.96 -24.17 -37.62
CA GLU A 577 18.53 -24.30 -37.88
C GLU A 577 17.80 -23.20 -37.11
N THR A 578 17.03 -22.37 -37.81
CA THR A 578 15.95 -21.57 -37.24
C THR A 578 14.90 -22.52 -36.67
N ALA A 579 15.24 -23.24 -35.59
CA ALA A 579 14.30 -24.01 -34.83
C ALA A 579 13.30 -22.98 -34.27
N MET A 580 12.08 -22.97 -34.81
CA MET A 580 10.99 -22.27 -34.16
C MET A 580 10.96 -22.74 -32.71
N ALA A 581 11.07 -21.81 -31.76
CA ALA A 581 10.93 -22.15 -30.35
C ALA A 581 9.63 -22.95 -30.18
N ASP A 582 9.73 -24.17 -29.68
CA ASP A 582 8.59 -25.04 -29.41
C ASP A 582 7.89 -24.52 -28.15
N ILE A 583 7.05 -23.49 -28.33
CA ILE A 583 6.31 -22.86 -27.24
C ILE A 583 5.10 -23.76 -26.94
N PRO A 584 4.99 -24.32 -25.73
CA PRO A 584 3.91 -25.22 -25.36
C PRO A 584 2.56 -24.48 -25.32
N PRO A 585 1.43 -25.21 -25.32
CA PRO A 585 0.13 -24.62 -25.11
C PRO A 585 -0.02 -23.99 -23.73
N PRO A 586 -0.94 -23.02 -23.56
CA PRO A 586 -1.25 -22.44 -22.25
C PRO A 586 -1.64 -23.51 -21.23
N ARG A 587 -1.18 -23.38 -19.97
CA ARG A 587 -1.43 -24.36 -18.90
C ARG A 587 -2.90 -24.73 -18.69
N TYR A 588 -3.82 -23.77 -18.82
CA TYR A 588 -5.26 -24.00 -18.68
C TYR A 588 -5.83 -24.88 -19.79
N ALA A 589 -5.16 -24.96 -20.94
CA ALA A 589 -5.57 -25.74 -22.10
C ALA A 589 -5.02 -27.17 -22.09
N CYS A 590 -4.19 -27.53 -21.11
CA CYS A 590 -3.53 -28.85 -21.06
C CYS A 590 -4.40 -29.98 -20.46
N ASN A 591 -5.68 -29.72 -20.15
CA ASN A 591 -6.58 -30.74 -19.61
C ASN A 591 -6.84 -31.84 -20.65
N PRO A 592 -6.84 -33.13 -20.29
CA PRO A 592 -7.13 -34.22 -21.22
C PRO A 592 -8.48 -34.03 -21.91
N GLY A 593 -8.48 -34.07 -23.24
CA GLY A 593 -9.70 -33.91 -24.06
C GLY A 593 -10.17 -32.47 -24.27
N PHE A 594 -9.47 -31.47 -23.74
CA PHE A 594 -9.82 -30.06 -23.96
C PHE A 594 -9.52 -29.62 -25.40
N ALA A 595 -10.45 -28.85 -25.98
CA ALA A 595 -10.27 -28.22 -27.28
C ALA A 595 -10.99 -26.86 -27.36
N PHE A 596 -10.40 -25.90 -28.06
CA PHE A 596 -10.98 -24.56 -28.21
C PHE A 596 -12.13 -24.58 -29.21
N SER A 597 -13.36 -24.35 -28.74
CA SER A 597 -14.53 -24.27 -29.61
C SER A 597 -14.61 -22.94 -30.35
N LEU A 598 -14.68 -22.98 -31.69
CA LEU A 598 -14.77 -21.79 -32.55
C LEU A 598 -16.22 -21.34 -32.84
N LYS A 599 -17.22 -21.99 -32.25
CA LYS A 599 -18.66 -21.65 -32.40
C LYS A 599 -18.97 -20.15 -32.39
N PRO A 600 -18.39 -19.30 -31.52
CA PRO A 600 -18.74 -17.89 -31.44
C PRO A 600 -18.33 -17.05 -32.67
N ILE A 601 -17.44 -17.57 -33.51
CA ILE A 601 -16.82 -16.81 -34.61
C ILE A 601 -17.14 -17.38 -36.01
N LEU A 602 -17.92 -18.46 -36.09
CA LEU A 602 -18.34 -19.07 -37.36
C LEU A 602 -19.31 -18.18 -38.14
N LYS A 603 -19.28 -18.29 -39.46
CA LYS A 603 -20.24 -17.67 -40.38
C LYS A 603 -21.64 -18.22 -40.09
N LYS A 604 -22.64 -17.35 -39.96
CA LYS A 604 -24.04 -17.73 -39.69
C LYS A 604 -24.78 -18.36 -40.89
N VAL A 605 -24.06 -18.85 -41.89
CA VAL A 605 -24.65 -19.27 -43.19
C VAL A 605 -24.51 -20.77 -43.36
N GLY A 606 -25.56 -21.51 -42.99
CA GLY A 606 -25.70 -22.94 -43.28
C GLY A 606 -26.40 -23.71 -42.16
N VAL A 607 -27.50 -24.39 -42.49
CA VAL A 607 -28.22 -25.29 -41.58
C VAL A 607 -27.40 -26.57 -41.41
N GLY A 608 -26.45 -26.53 -40.49
CA GLY A 608 -25.61 -27.65 -40.08
C GLY A 608 -24.78 -27.24 -38.86
N ASP A 609 -24.77 -28.07 -37.82
CA ASP A 609 -24.02 -27.85 -36.57
C ASP A 609 -22.52 -28.10 -36.83
N THR A 610 -21.85 -27.18 -37.53
CA THR A 610 -20.40 -27.25 -37.76
C THR A 610 -19.66 -26.95 -36.46
N ASN A 611 -19.34 -28.01 -35.71
CA ASN A 611 -18.52 -27.92 -34.51
C ASN A 611 -17.03 -27.91 -34.91
N LEU A 612 -16.49 -26.73 -35.23
CA LEU A 612 -15.06 -26.55 -35.45
C LEU A 612 -14.34 -26.28 -34.12
N SER A 613 -13.32 -27.08 -33.81
CA SER A 613 -12.48 -26.93 -32.62
C SER A 613 -10.99 -26.96 -32.97
N ILE A 614 -10.17 -26.25 -32.18
CA ILE A 614 -8.71 -26.28 -32.28
C ILE A 614 -8.14 -27.03 -31.08
N GLU A 615 -7.35 -28.06 -31.34
CA GLU A 615 -6.62 -28.76 -30.28
C GLU A 615 -5.44 -27.90 -29.79
N PRO A 616 -5.14 -27.86 -28.47
CA PRO A 616 -4.07 -27.04 -27.91
C PRO A 616 -2.69 -27.32 -28.51
N ASN A 617 -2.39 -28.58 -28.87
CA ASN A 617 -1.13 -28.98 -29.48
C ASN A 617 -1.09 -28.76 -31.01
N SER A 618 -2.07 -28.04 -31.58
CA SER A 618 -2.12 -27.79 -33.01
C SER A 618 -0.95 -26.93 -33.47
N ILE A 619 -0.25 -27.39 -34.51
CA ILE A 619 0.82 -26.63 -35.16
C ILE A 619 0.19 -25.43 -35.89
N SER A 620 0.68 -24.22 -35.57
CA SER A 620 0.15 -22.96 -36.11
C SER A 620 0.23 -22.84 -37.63
N ASP A 621 1.11 -23.62 -38.25
CA ASP A 621 1.40 -23.61 -39.69
C ASP A 621 0.75 -24.79 -40.42
N ASN A 622 -0.19 -25.49 -39.77
CA ASN A 622 -0.97 -26.54 -40.41
C ASN A 622 -1.92 -25.94 -41.46
N GLU A 623 -1.52 -26.05 -42.71
CA GLU A 623 -2.25 -25.55 -43.88
C GLU A 623 -3.70 -26.06 -43.98
N ASP A 624 -3.94 -27.33 -43.63
CA ASP A 624 -5.30 -27.89 -43.67
C ASP A 624 -6.20 -27.27 -42.60
N LEU A 625 -5.64 -26.96 -41.41
CA LEU A 625 -6.38 -26.29 -40.35
C LEU A 625 -6.67 -24.84 -40.71
N ILE A 626 -5.69 -24.13 -41.27
CA ILE A 626 -5.85 -22.74 -41.72
C ILE A 626 -6.96 -22.64 -42.78
N ASN A 627 -6.92 -23.51 -43.81
CA ASN A 627 -7.92 -23.52 -44.87
C ASN A 627 -9.34 -23.79 -44.35
N LYS A 628 -9.48 -24.67 -43.34
CA LYS A 628 -10.78 -24.93 -42.68
C LYS A 628 -11.29 -23.71 -41.91
N VAL A 629 -10.43 -23.06 -41.13
CA VAL A 629 -10.82 -21.86 -40.36
C VAL A 629 -11.17 -20.69 -41.30
N GLU A 630 -10.43 -20.51 -42.39
CA GLU A 630 -10.68 -19.46 -43.40
C GLU A 630 -12.02 -19.67 -44.13
N ALA A 631 -12.38 -20.92 -44.44
CA ALA A 631 -13.67 -21.24 -45.06
C ALA A 631 -14.85 -20.90 -44.13
N GLU A 632 -14.75 -21.26 -42.85
CA GLU A 632 -15.85 -21.21 -41.89
C GLU A 632 -15.96 -19.88 -41.12
N THR A 633 -14.94 -19.02 -41.16
CA THR A 633 -14.90 -17.73 -40.44
C THR A 633 -14.72 -16.53 -41.36
N ASP A 634 -15.03 -15.32 -40.88
CA ASP A 634 -14.81 -14.06 -41.60
C ASP A 634 -13.38 -13.51 -41.44
N LEU A 635 -12.41 -14.38 -41.11
CA LEU A 635 -11.01 -14.02 -40.93
C LEU A 635 -10.24 -14.21 -42.23
N ASP A 636 -9.30 -13.31 -42.52
CA ASP A 636 -8.33 -13.55 -43.58
C ASP A 636 -7.30 -14.61 -43.16
N ARG A 637 -6.57 -15.16 -44.13
CA ARG A 637 -5.55 -16.18 -43.91
C ARG A 637 -4.51 -15.82 -42.84
N GLY A 638 -4.06 -14.56 -42.82
CA GLY A 638 -3.08 -14.09 -41.83
C GLY A 638 -3.66 -14.04 -40.41
N GLN A 639 -4.92 -13.58 -40.30
CA GLN A 639 -5.68 -13.58 -39.06
C GLN A 639 -5.97 -15.01 -38.57
N CYS A 640 -6.25 -15.96 -39.46
CA CYS A 640 -6.42 -17.37 -39.10
C CYS A 640 -5.16 -17.96 -38.48
N ARG A 641 -4.00 -17.76 -39.11
CA ARG A 641 -2.70 -18.19 -38.57
C ARG A 641 -2.42 -17.56 -37.21
N ALA A 642 -2.69 -16.28 -37.06
CA ALA A 642 -2.51 -15.56 -35.80
C ALA A 642 -3.46 -16.05 -34.69
N LEU A 643 -4.72 -16.36 -35.02
CA LEU A 643 -5.69 -16.94 -34.08
C LEU A 643 -5.22 -18.31 -33.57
N ILE A 644 -4.83 -19.21 -34.49
CA ILE A 644 -4.36 -20.55 -34.12
C ILE A 644 -3.12 -20.42 -33.22
N ALA A 645 -2.15 -19.60 -33.61
CA ALA A 645 -0.95 -19.37 -32.81
C ALA A 645 -1.24 -18.80 -31.40
N ALA A 646 -2.24 -17.92 -31.26
CA ALA A 646 -2.63 -17.38 -29.95
C ALA A 646 -3.33 -18.39 -29.04
N LEU A 647 -4.00 -19.39 -29.61
CA LEU A 647 -4.69 -20.44 -28.86
C LEU A 647 -3.75 -21.61 -28.51
N SER A 648 -2.79 -21.94 -29.40
CA SER A 648 -1.90 -23.09 -29.22
C SER A 648 -0.57 -22.79 -28.54
N ARG A 649 -0.27 -21.52 -28.21
CA ARG A 649 0.99 -21.12 -27.56
C ARG A 649 0.73 -20.30 -26.30
N GLU A 650 1.45 -20.61 -25.23
CA GLU A 650 1.41 -19.81 -24.00
C GLU A 650 2.00 -18.40 -24.16
N PHE A 651 2.81 -18.19 -25.21
CA PHE A 651 3.35 -16.89 -25.61
C PHE A 651 3.27 -16.72 -27.13
N ALA A 652 2.56 -15.69 -27.59
CA ALA A 652 2.36 -15.40 -29.01
C ALA A 652 2.58 -13.92 -29.33
N LEU A 653 3.40 -13.64 -30.34
CA LEU A 653 3.60 -12.30 -30.88
C LEU A 653 2.84 -12.16 -32.20
N ILE A 654 1.80 -11.32 -32.22
CA ILE A 654 1.01 -11.03 -33.42
C ILE A 654 1.38 -9.65 -33.95
N GLN A 655 2.05 -9.61 -35.09
CA GLN A 655 2.37 -8.38 -35.78
C GLN A 655 1.33 -8.08 -36.87
N GLY A 656 0.73 -6.89 -36.82
CA GLY A 656 -0.16 -6.41 -37.85
C GLY A 656 0.11 -4.93 -38.18
N PRO A 657 0.32 -4.55 -39.44
CA PRO A 657 0.38 -3.14 -39.86
C PRO A 657 -0.88 -2.34 -39.48
N PRO A 658 -0.87 -0.99 -39.60
CA PRO A 658 -2.08 -0.18 -39.41
C PRO A 658 -3.22 -0.66 -40.33
N GLY A 659 -4.43 -0.78 -39.78
CA GLY A 659 -5.62 -1.19 -40.55
C GLY A 659 -5.80 -2.70 -40.77
N THR A 660 -4.87 -3.57 -40.37
CA THR A 660 -4.97 -5.04 -40.62
C THR A 660 -5.84 -5.82 -39.63
N GLY A 661 -6.76 -5.13 -38.93
CA GLY A 661 -7.74 -5.80 -38.07
C GLY A 661 -7.19 -6.38 -36.76
N LYS A 662 -6.08 -5.88 -36.19
CA LYS A 662 -5.56 -6.38 -34.89
C LYS A 662 -6.61 -6.39 -33.77
N SER A 663 -7.34 -5.29 -33.61
CA SER A 663 -8.43 -5.22 -32.61
C SER A 663 -9.57 -6.17 -32.95
N TYR A 664 -9.89 -6.32 -34.24
CA TYR A 664 -10.92 -7.26 -34.72
C TYR A 664 -10.55 -8.70 -34.39
N LEU A 665 -9.31 -9.12 -34.67
CA LEU A 665 -8.79 -10.43 -34.29
C LEU A 665 -8.79 -10.61 -32.75
N GLY A 666 -8.38 -9.59 -31.99
CA GLY A 666 -8.40 -9.63 -30.53
C GLY A 666 -9.80 -9.86 -29.95
N ILE A 667 -10.84 -9.26 -30.54
CA ILE A 667 -12.23 -9.50 -30.16
C ILE A 667 -12.64 -10.95 -30.46
N LYS A 668 -12.24 -11.50 -31.62
CA LYS A 668 -12.54 -12.88 -32.00
C LYS A 668 -11.85 -13.89 -31.07
N LEU A 669 -10.58 -13.65 -30.72
CA LEU A 669 -9.86 -14.42 -29.72
C LEU A 669 -10.57 -14.38 -28.36
N MET A 670 -10.96 -13.18 -27.90
CA MET A 670 -11.71 -13.01 -26.65
C MET A 670 -12.99 -13.84 -26.64
N LYS A 671 -13.75 -13.86 -27.74
CA LYS A 671 -14.98 -14.67 -27.85
C LYS A 671 -14.71 -16.16 -27.68
N VAL A 672 -13.65 -16.68 -28.29
CA VAL A 672 -13.27 -18.10 -28.19
C VAL A 672 -12.89 -18.44 -26.74
N LEU A 673 -12.07 -17.60 -26.09
CA LEU A 673 -11.65 -17.82 -24.71
C LEU A 673 -12.82 -17.75 -23.72
N LEU A 674 -13.70 -16.75 -23.85
CA LEU A 674 -14.88 -16.62 -23.00
C LEU A 674 -15.87 -17.77 -23.19
N ASN A 675 -16.00 -18.31 -24.41
CA ASN A 675 -16.86 -19.47 -24.65
C ASN A 675 -16.34 -20.76 -24.00
N CYS A 676 -15.04 -20.85 -23.74
CA CYS A 676 -14.42 -22.00 -23.08
C CYS A 676 -14.13 -21.73 -21.58
N GLN A 677 -14.61 -20.61 -21.03
CA GLN A 677 -14.20 -20.13 -19.71
C GLN A 677 -14.48 -21.15 -18.60
N THR A 678 -15.67 -21.74 -18.59
CA THR A 678 -16.06 -22.74 -17.57
C THR A 678 -15.34 -24.07 -17.76
N GLU A 679 -15.17 -24.53 -19.00
CA GLU A 679 -14.51 -25.81 -19.31
C GLU A 679 -13.00 -25.78 -18.99
N ALA A 680 -12.37 -24.64 -19.23
CA ALA A 680 -10.95 -24.42 -18.98
C ALA A 680 -10.63 -23.90 -17.56
N ASP A 681 -11.66 -23.68 -16.72
CA ASP A 681 -11.53 -23.01 -15.41
C ASP A 681 -10.72 -21.70 -15.51
N LEU A 682 -11.04 -20.89 -16.53
CA LEU A 682 -10.36 -19.63 -16.80
C LEU A 682 -10.84 -18.53 -15.86
N GLY A 683 -9.89 -17.91 -15.16
CA GLY A 683 -10.11 -16.65 -14.45
C GLY A 683 -10.35 -15.45 -15.38
N PRO A 684 -10.46 -14.24 -14.83
CA PRO A 684 -10.68 -13.02 -15.61
C PRO A 684 -9.58 -12.81 -16.65
N ILE A 685 -9.98 -12.47 -17.88
CA ILE A 685 -9.03 -12.15 -18.95
C ILE A 685 -8.62 -10.67 -18.83
N VAL A 686 -7.32 -10.43 -18.64
CA VAL A 686 -6.78 -9.07 -18.49
C VAL A 686 -6.36 -8.49 -19.84
N VAL A 687 -6.98 -7.38 -20.22
CA VAL A 687 -6.65 -6.60 -21.41
C VAL A 687 -5.88 -5.35 -21.01
N VAL A 688 -4.63 -5.28 -21.45
CA VAL A 688 -3.74 -4.14 -21.19
C VAL A 688 -3.51 -3.35 -22.48
N CYS A 689 -3.70 -2.03 -22.42
CA CYS A 689 -3.42 -1.14 -23.54
C CYS A 689 -2.58 0.06 -23.10
N TYR A 690 -1.87 0.68 -24.04
CA TYR A 690 -1.08 1.88 -23.72
C TYR A 690 -1.97 3.12 -23.48
N THR A 691 -3.03 3.30 -24.27
CA THR A 691 -3.91 4.47 -24.22
C THR A 691 -5.31 4.14 -23.68
N ASN A 692 -5.95 5.09 -23.00
CA ASN A 692 -7.35 4.95 -22.57
C ASN A 692 -8.29 4.78 -23.76
N HIS A 693 -8.04 5.48 -24.88
CA HIS A 693 -8.90 5.41 -26.06
C HIS A 693 -8.93 4.01 -26.69
N ALA A 694 -7.76 3.38 -26.89
CA ALA A 694 -7.67 2.04 -27.46
C ALA A 694 -8.35 0.99 -26.55
N LEU A 695 -8.17 1.14 -25.23
CA LEU A 695 -8.78 0.28 -24.25
C LEU A 695 -10.30 0.40 -24.24
N ASP A 696 -10.81 1.63 -24.14
CA ASP A 696 -12.24 1.91 -24.07
C ASP A 696 -12.94 1.40 -25.33
N GLN A 697 -12.34 1.65 -26.51
CA GLN A 697 -12.85 1.11 -27.77
C GLN A 697 -12.88 -0.43 -27.74
N PHE A 698 -11.82 -1.11 -27.29
CA PHE A 698 -11.80 -2.57 -27.23
C PHE A 698 -12.91 -3.12 -26.33
N LEU A 699 -13.08 -2.56 -25.12
CA LEU A 699 -14.09 -3.01 -24.16
C LEU A 699 -15.53 -2.72 -24.64
N GLU A 700 -15.76 -1.61 -25.34
CA GLU A 700 -17.07 -1.33 -25.94
C GLU A 700 -17.48 -2.42 -26.93
N HIS A 701 -16.56 -2.90 -27.77
CA HIS A 701 -16.85 -4.01 -28.68
C HIS A 701 -17.17 -5.30 -27.93
N VAL A 702 -16.40 -5.63 -26.88
CA VAL A 702 -16.66 -6.80 -26.03
C VAL A 702 -18.03 -6.71 -25.34
N LEU A 703 -18.43 -5.51 -24.92
CA LEU A 703 -19.74 -5.25 -24.31
C LEU A 703 -20.89 -5.40 -25.32
N HIS A 704 -20.72 -4.87 -26.53
CA HIS A 704 -21.68 -5.03 -27.63
C HIS A 704 -21.88 -6.50 -28.04
N ASP A 705 -20.85 -7.32 -27.89
CA ASP A 705 -20.88 -8.75 -28.18
C ASP A 705 -21.56 -9.61 -27.10
N GLY A 706 -22.00 -9.01 -25.99
CA GLY A 706 -22.87 -9.64 -25.00
C GLY A 706 -22.23 -9.95 -23.64
N THR A 707 -20.92 -9.72 -23.48
CA THR A 707 -20.22 -9.92 -22.20
C THR A 707 -20.56 -8.80 -21.22
N LYS A 708 -21.16 -9.14 -20.07
CA LYS A 708 -21.65 -8.15 -19.10
C LYS A 708 -20.72 -7.94 -17.90
N LYS A 709 -19.92 -8.94 -17.49
CA LYS A 709 -19.04 -8.82 -16.32
C LYS A 709 -17.68 -8.23 -16.69
N ILE A 710 -17.71 -7.02 -17.25
CA ILE A 710 -16.51 -6.26 -17.63
C ILE A 710 -16.18 -5.28 -16.49
N ILE A 711 -14.90 -5.22 -16.10
CA ILE A 711 -14.40 -4.22 -15.15
C ILE A 711 -13.32 -3.36 -15.81
N ARG A 712 -13.53 -2.04 -15.80
CA ARG A 712 -12.60 -1.03 -16.28
C ARG A 712 -11.86 -0.37 -15.10
N ILE A 713 -10.52 -0.39 -15.14
CA ILE A 713 -9.68 0.18 -14.07
C ILE A 713 -9.03 1.49 -14.51
N GLY A 714 -9.49 2.61 -13.97
CA GLY A 714 -8.92 3.95 -14.22
C GLY A 714 -10.01 5.01 -14.36
N GLY A 715 -9.71 6.27 -14.03
CA GLY A 715 -10.70 7.35 -13.96
C GLY A 715 -10.81 8.26 -15.20
N GLN A 716 -10.10 7.96 -16.29
CA GLN A 716 -9.99 8.83 -17.47
C GLN A 716 -10.78 8.30 -18.69
N SER A 717 -11.78 7.45 -18.47
CA SER A 717 -12.66 7.04 -19.57
C SER A 717 -13.63 8.16 -19.90
N HIS A 718 -13.84 8.39 -21.20
CA HIS A 718 -14.86 9.32 -21.72
C HIS A 718 -16.10 8.56 -22.23
N SER A 719 -16.13 7.24 -22.07
CA SER A 719 -17.25 6.40 -22.53
C SER A 719 -18.34 6.31 -21.47
N ASN A 720 -19.54 6.80 -21.80
CA ASN A 720 -20.71 6.67 -20.94
C ASN A 720 -21.14 5.20 -20.76
N LEU A 721 -20.85 4.33 -21.72
CA LEU A 721 -21.18 2.90 -21.66
C LEU A 721 -20.37 2.17 -20.58
N LEU A 722 -19.13 2.63 -20.31
CA LEU A 722 -18.22 1.99 -19.37
C LEU A 722 -18.28 2.57 -17.95
N GLU A 723 -19.06 3.62 -17.70
CA GLU A 723 -19.15 4.27 -16.38
C GLU A 723 -19.68 3.31 -15.29
N GLY A 724 -20.68 2.50 -15.63
CA GLY A 724 -21.21 1.44 -14.76
C GLY A 724 -20.30 0.24 -14.58
N HIS A 725 -19.28 0.10 -15.45
CA HIS A 725 -18.27 -0.96 -15.42
C HIS A 725 -16.97 -0.48 -14.76
N ASN A 726 -16.90 0.77 -14.28
CA ASN A 726 -15.73 1.25 -13.57
C ASN A 726 -15.63 0.55 -12.21
N LEU A 727 -14.46 -0.01 -11.92
CA LEU A 727 -14.18 -0.65 -10.64
C LEU A 727 -14.62 0.19 -9.44
N ARG A 728 -14.36 1.51 -9.44
CA ARG A 728 -14.72 2.38 -8.31
C ARG A 728 -16.23 2.40 -8.05
N THR A 729 -17.02 2.30 -9.11
CA THR A 729 -18.48 2.26 -9.04
C THR A 729 -18.96 0.90 -8.56
N VAL A 730 -18.41 -0.18 -9.10
CA VAL A 730 -18.80 -1.56 -8.76
C VAL A 730 -18.41 -1.92 -7.33
N SER A 731 -17.19 -1.57 -6.89
CA SER A 731 -16.73 -1.82 -5.51
C SER A 731 -17.53 -1.09 -4.43
N GLN A 732 -18.18 0.03 -4.77
CA GLN A 732 -19.08 0.72 -3.84
C GLN A 732 -20.42 0.00 -3.66
N MET A 733 -20.84 -0.79 -4.65
CA MET A 733 -22.05 -1.61 -4.58
C MET A 733 -21.80 -2.91 -3.81
N GLU A 734 -20.54 -3.39 -3.77
CA GLU A 734 -20.20 -4.59 -3.04
C GLU A 734 -20.26 -4.44 -1.51
N SER A 735 -20.78 -5.49 -0.89
CA SER A 735 -20.98 -5.60 0.55
C SER A 735 -19.71 -6.05 1.25
N LYS A 736 -19.35 -5.33 2.31
CA LYS A 736 -18.31 -5.75 3.26
C LYS A 736 -18.87 -6.76 4.26
N SER A 737 -18.08 -7.78 4.59
CA SER A 737 -18.35 -8.76 5.65
C SER A 737 -18.54 -8.07 7.01
N ARG A 738 -19.10 -8.80 8.00
CA ARG A 738 -19.28 -8.26 9.36
C ARG A 738 -17.92 -7.96 10.02
N SER A 739 -16.93 -8.84 9.81
CA SER A 739 -15.57 -8.69 10.33
C SER A 739 -14.84 -7.49 9.72
N GLU A 740 -14.87 -7.32 8.40
CA GLU A 740 -14.25 -6.17 7.72
C GLU A 740 -14.87 -4.83 8.16
N ARG A 741 -16.20 -4.80 8.36
CA ARG A 741 -16.89 -3.59 8.86
C ARG A 741 -16.46 -3.24 10.27
N TYR A 742 -16.31 -4.25 11.13
CA TYR A 742 -15.83 -4.06 12.49
C TYR A 742 -14.37 -3.56 12.50
N LEU A 743 -13.49 -4.19 11.71
CA LEU A 743 -12.10 -3.78 11.56
C LEU A 743 -11.99 -2.34 11.06
N LEU A 744 -12.68 -1.99 9.97
CA LEU A 744 -12.69 -0.61 9.47
C LEU A 744 -13.20 0.39 10.50
N ALA A 745 -14.26 0.06 11.23
CA ALA A 745 -14.78 0.94 12.28
C ALA A 745 -13.72 1.18 13.37
N LYS A 746 -13.09 0.10 13.85
CA LYS A 746 -12.02 0.17 14.86
C LYS A 746 -10.78 0.91 14.34
N SER A 747 -10.36 0.66 13.10
CA SER A 747 -9.21 1.35 12.49
C SER A 747 -9.49 2.84 12.27
N TYR A 748 -10.72 3.23 11.90
CA TYR A 748 -11.07 4.65 11.81
C TYR A 748 -11.14 5.32 13.18
N GLU A 749 -11.67 4.63 14.20
CA GLU A 749 -11.66 5.12 15.58
C GLU A 749 -10.22 5.32 16.09
N ASP A 750 -9.33 4.35 15.91
CA ASP A 750 -7.90 4.46 16.24
C ASP A 750 -7.22 5.61 15.47
N LEU A 751 -7.51 5.77 14.17
CA LEU A 751 -6.97 6.87 13.38
C LEU A 751 -7.47 8.24 13.85
N ASP A 752 -8.73 8.37 14.24
CA ASP A 752 -9.30 9.62 14.74
C ASP A 752 -8.69 9.99 16.11
N ASP A 753 -8.60 9.02 17.04
CA ASP A 753 -7.95 9.19 18.34
C ASP A 753 -6.46 9.58 18.18
N LYS A 754 -5.73 8.87 17.34
CA LYS A 754 -4.33 9.16 17.04
C LYS A 754 -4.15 10.50 16.33
N THR A 755 -5.10 10.92 15.49
CA THR A 755 -5.05 12.23 14.84
C THR A 755 -5.13 13.35 15.88
N GLU A 756 -5.96 13.22 16.92
CA GLU A 756 -6.03 14.19 18.00
C GLU A 756 -4.75 14.20 18.86
N ASP A 757 -4.17 13.03 19.11
CA ASP A 757 -2.87 12.92 19.79
C ASP A 757 -1.75 13.60 18.99
N ILE A 758 -1.65 13.34 17.68
CA ILE A 758 -0.67 13.95 16.78
C ILE A 758 -0.85 15.47 16.74
N LYS A 759 -2.08 15.98 16.68
CA LYS A 759 -2.34 17.44 16.74
C LYS A 759 -1.80 18.05 18.03
N ARG A 760 -1.97 17.38 19.17
CA ARG A 760 -1.42 17.83 20.46
C ARG A 760 0.12 17.80 20.46
N VAL A 761 0.72 16.76 19.88
CA VAL A 761 2.18 16.64 19.74
C VAL A 761 2.77 17.72 18.82
N LEU A 762 2.15 17.97 17.65
CA LEU A 762 2.50 19.07 16.75
C LEU A 762 2.38 20.43 17.45
N GLY A 763 1.31 20.63 18.23
CA GLY A 763 1.14 21.82 19.07
C GLY A 763 2.30 22.04 20.04
N ARG A 764 2.78 20.98 20.71
CA ARG A 764 3.97 21.02 21.56
C ARG A 764 5.24 21.31 20.75
N ALA A 765 5.42 20.68 19.59
CA ALA A 765 6.60 20.86 18.75
C ALA A 765 6.74 22.29 18.20
N HIS A 766 5.61 22.97 17.92
CA HIS A 766 5.55 24.37 17.48
C HIS A 766 5.49 25.39 18.62
N GLY A 767 4.96 25.02 19.78
CA GLY A 767 4.62 25.93 20.88
C GLY A 767 5.80 26.40 21.74
N THR A 768 7.00 25.83 21.59
CA THR A 768 8.12 26.04 22.52
C THR A 768 8.90 27.36 22.33
N LEU A 769 8.87 27.99 21.14
CA LEU A 769 9.71 29.17 20.87
C LEU A 769 9.02 30.54 20.95
N ARG A 770 7.69 30.65 20.79
CA ARG A 770 7.03 31.97 20.84
C ARG A 770 6.85 32.47 22.27
N GLN A 771 6.47 31.58 23.19
CA GLN A 771 6.39 31.80 24.63
C GLN A 771 6.48 30.43 25.31
N MET A 772 7.52 30.22 26.12
CA MET A 772 7.64 28.98 26.91
C MET A 772 6.56 29.02 28.00
N LYS A 773 5.44 28.36 27.75
CA LYS A 773 4.30 28.28 28.68
C LYS A 773 4.32 26.98 29.46
N TRP A 774 3.77 27.04 30.67
CA TRP A 774 3.66 25.87 31.54
C TRP A 774 2.97 24.69 30.86
N ASP A 775 1.86 24.92 30.16
CA ASP A 775 1.07 23.89 29.46
C ASP A 775 1.92 23.06 28.48
N ASN A 776 2.97 23.65 27.89
CA ASN A 776 3.80 22.99 26.88
C ASN A 776 5.01 22.24 27.46
N ILE A 777 5.46 22.61 28.68
CA ILE A 777 6.71 22.10 29.27
C ILE A 777 6.50 21.28 30.55
N GLN A 778 5.34 21.42 31.21
CA GLN A 778 5.05 20.74 32.47
C GLN A 778 5.34 19.24 32.38
N ARG A 779 4.90 18.58 31.30
CA ARG A 779 5.11 17.13 31.09
C ARG A 779 6.61 16.79 31.06
N TYR A 780 7.41 17.57 30.34
CA TYR A 780 8.86 17.40 30.25
C TYR A 780 9.53 17.59 31.62
N LEU A 781 9.31 18.74 32.28
CA LEU A 781 9.92 19.03 33.57
C LEU A 781 9.49 18.02 34.64
N SER A 782 8.23 17.58 34.65
CA SER A 782 7.75 16.59 35.63
C SER A 782 8.43 15.22 35.49
N ARG A 783 8.79 14.83 34.26
CA ARG A 783 9.41 13.53 33.94
C ARG A 783 10.92 13.54 34.19
N TYR A 784 11.62 14.58 33.74
CA TYR A 784 13.09 14.62 33.76
C TYR A 784 13.67 15.47 34.90
N TYR A 785 12.96 16.51 35.33
CA TYR A 785 13.40 17.43 36.37
C TYR A 785 12.34 17.62 37.48
N PRO A 786 11.88 16.54 38.13
CA PRO A 786 10.72 16.58 39.02
C PRO A 786 10.89 17.53 40.22
N ARG A 787 12.13 17.75 40.68
CA ARG A 787 12.45 18.69 41.76
C ARG A 787 12.30 20.14 41.30
N ILE A 788 12.87 20.50 40.15
CA ILE A 788 12.68 21.82 39.52
C ILE A 788 11.19 22.08 39.23
N CYS A 789 10.48 21.07 38.71
CA CYS A 789 9.05 21.15 38.43
C CYS A 789 8.22 21.48 39.69
N LYS A 790 8.56 20.92 40.85
CA LYS A 790 7.88 21.19 42.12
C LYS A 790 8.06 22.63 42.61
N GLN A 791 9.11 23.33 42.19
CA GLN A 791 9.34 24.72 42.58
C GLN A 791 8.35 25.68 41.89
N PHE A 792 7.72 25.28 40.78
CA PHE A 792 6.71 26.06 40.05
C PHE A 792 5.27 25.78 40.46
N ARG A 793 5.02 25.18 41.64
CA ARG A 793 3.66 24.87 42.10
C ARG A 793 2.82 26.15 42.24
N PRO A 794 1.55 26.15 41.79
CA PRO A 794 0.66 27.29 41.92
C PRO A 794 0.16 27.53 43.35
N ILE A 795 0.35 26.55 44.24
CA ILE A 795 0.00 26.63 45.66
C ILE A 795 1.31 26.80 46.44
N ASP A 796 1.41 27.87 47.21
CA ASP A 796 2.56 28.14 48.05
C ASP A 796 2.58 27.26 49.33
N LYS A 797 3.59 27.46 50.19
CA LYS A 797 3.76 26.68 51.43
C LYS A 797 2.65 26.94 52.45
N ASP A 798 1.92 28.04 52.32
CA ASP A 798 0.87 28.50 53.22
C ASP A 798 -0.54 28.17 52.69
N GLY A 799 -0.63 27.52 51.53
CA GLY A 799 -1.88 27.05 50.93
C GLY A 799 -2.60 28.06 50.04
N PHE A 800 -1.98 29.20 49.72
CA PHE A 800 -2.57 30.20 48.82
C PHE A 800 -2.35 29.82 47.36
N GLN A 801 -3.43 29.88 46.57
CA GLN A 801 -3.41 29.64 45.13
C GLN A 801 -3.11 30.94 44.37
N THR A 802 -2.11 30.91 43.50
CA THR A 802 -1.82 32.02 42.59
C THR A 802 -2.98 32.25 41.61
N VAL A 803 -3.46 33.49 41.52
CA VAL A 803 -4.53 33.92 40.60
C VAL A 803 -3.89 34.70 39.45
N GLY A 804 -4.00 34.21 38.21
CA GLY A 804 -3.43 34.86 37.02
C GLY A 804 -2.54 33.95 36.17
N ARG A 805 -1.40 34.44 35.69
CA ARG A 805 -0.42 33.65 34.92
C ARG A 805 0.30 32.64 35.82
N HIS A 806 0.66 31.48 35.28
CA HIS A 806 1.33 30.42 36.06
C HIS A 806 2.71 30.90 36.57
N PRO A 807 3.19 30.48 37.77
CA PRO A 807 4.50 30.87 38.29
C PRO A 807 5.66 30.62 37.31
N PHE A 808 5.58 29.53 36.55
CA PHE A 808 6.51 29.25 35.46
C PHE A 808 6.45 30.29 34.35
N ASP A 809 5.25 30.68 33.90
CA ASP A 809 5.09 31.66 32.82
C ASP A 809 5.66 33.03 33.22
N ILE A 810 5.54 33.38 34.51
CA ILE A 810 6.12 34.59 35.07
C ILE A 810 7.65 34.49 35.04
N TRP A 811 8.23 33.40 35.56
CA TRP A 811 9.66 33.12 35.50
C TRP A 811 10.18 33.11 34.05
N ALA A 812 9.40 32.56 33.13
CA ALA A 812 9.69 32.46 31.71
C ALA A 812 9.62 33.81 30.98
N SER A 813 8.82 34.76 31.49
CA SER A 813 8.66 36.09 30.88
C SER A 813 9.75 37.10 31.21
N TYR A 814 10.60 36.84 32.21
CA TYR A 814 11.76 37.70 32.48
C TYR A 814 12.78 37.58 31.34
N GLU A 815 12.91 38.65 30.55
CA GLU A 815 13.92 38.84 29.52
C GLU A 815 15.19 39.48 30.12
N THR A 816 16.35 39.13 29.58
CA THR A 816 17.64 39.76 29.92
C THR A 816 17.63 41.21 29.41
N THR A 817 17.77 42.20 30.29
CA THR A 817 17.80 43.60 29.85
C THR A 817 19.17 43.99 29.29
N ALA A 818 19.22 45.04 28.45
CA ALA A 818 20.49 45.58 27.93
C ALA A 818 21.40 46.15 29.04
N ALA A 819 20.87 46.40 30.25
CA ALA A 819 21.64 46.78 31.43
C ALA A 819 22.35 45.56 32.07
N ASP A 820 21.69 44.41 32.15
CA ASP A 820 22.25 43.14 32.66
C ASP A 820 23.40 42.61 31.77
N ALA A 821 23.40 42.99 30.49
CA ALA A 821 24.46 42.66 29.54
C ALA A 821 25.74 43.50 29.75
N ARG A 822 25.64 44.70 30.34
CA ARG A 822 26.75 45.64 30.53
C ARG A 822 27.53 45.42 31.83
N GLU A 823 26.93 44.85 32.87
CA GLU A 823 27.61 44.55 34.14
C GLU A 823 28.57 43.34 34.08
N ASN A 824 28.56 42.56 33.00
CA ASN A 824 29.33 41.31 32.87
C ASN A 824 30.41 41.35 31.78
N TYR A 825 31.27 42.38 31.79
CA TYR A 825 32.53 42.44 31.04
C TYR A 825 33.72 41.79 31.79
N GLY A 826 33.44 40.86 32.72
CA GLY A 826 34.44 40.09 33.45
C GLY A 826 34.31 38.60 33.16
N THR A 827 35.31 38.04 32.48
CA THR A 827 35.55 36.60 32.23
C THR A 827 34.46 35.82 31.49
N GLU A 828 34.72 35.51 30.21
CA GLU A 828 34.14 34.37 29.50
C GLU A 828 34.47 33.08 30.25
N THR A 829 33.66 32.74 31.24
CA THR A 829 33.69 31.41 31.85
C THR A 829 32.78 30.54 31.02
N GLU A 830 33.27 29.42 30.50
CA GLU A 830 32.44 28.41 29.84
C GLU A 830 31.26 28.07 30.76
N ILE A 831 30.06 28.14 30.19
CA ILE A 831 28.82 27.85 30.90
C ILE A 831 28.78 26.34 31.18
N ASP A 832 29.13 25.94 32.40
CA ASP A 832 29.03 24.54 32.82
C ASP A 832 27.56 24.15 33.07
N HIS A 833 27.03 23.34 32.16
CA HIS A 833 25.66 22.82 32.18
C HIS A 833 25.32 22.09 33.48
N ASP A 834 26.23 21.26 34.01
CA ASP A 834 25.95 20.45 35.20
C ASP A 834 25.83 21.33 36.45
N THR A 835 26.67 22.35 36.56
CA THR A 835 26.60 23.34 37.64
C THR A 835 25.28 24.12 37.63
N ILE A 836 24.79 24.52 36.45
CA ILE A 836 23.51 25.22 36.33
C ILE A 836 22.33 24.33 36.72
N LEU A 837 22.32 23.08 36.26
CA LEU A 837 21.25 22.14 36.62
C LEU A 837 21.22 21.86 38.12
N ARG A 838 22.38 21.69 38.77
CA ARG A 838 22.46 21.52 40.23
C ARG A 838 21.95 22.74 40.97
N LYS A 839 22.30 23.95 40.52
CA LYS A 839 21.81 25.21 41.08
C LYS A 839 20.30 25.34 40.92
N ALA A 840 19.76 24.99 39.76
CA ALA A 840 18.32 24.98 39.49
C ALA A 840 17.56 23.93 40.30
N ASP A 841 18.17 22.75 40.54
CA ASP A 841 17.59 21.68 41.37
C ASP A 841 17.39 22.13 42.83
N LEU A 842 18.31 22.97 43.33
CA LEU A 842 18.21 23.61 44.64
C LEU A 842 17.20 24.77 44.65
N ASP A 843 17.37 25.73 43.75
CA ASP A 843 16.46 26.88 43.59
C ASP A 843 16.58 27.51 42.18
N VAL A 844 15.58 27.28 41.33
CA VAL A 844 15.46 27.79 39.96
C VAL A 844 15.26 29.30 39.91
N HIS A 845 14.83 29.93 41.01
CA HIS A 845 14.66 31.38 41.10
C HIS A 845 15.99 32.09 41.38
N SER A 846 16.98 31.40 41.93
CA SER A 846 18.35 31.90 42.20
C SER A 846 19.23 32.04 40.96
N LEU A 847 18.76 31.59 39.80
CA LEU A 847 19.48 31.65 38.53
C LEU A 847 19.58 33.08 38.01
N SER A 848 20.79 33.45 37.56
CA SER A 848 21.06 34.69 36.85
C SER A 848 20.30 34.75 35.52
N PRO A 849 20.13 35.94 34.91
CA PRO A 849 19.46 36.07 33.62
C PRO A 849 20.08 35.21 32.51
N ARG A 850 21.42 35.09 32.47
CA ARG A 850 22.15 34.26 31.49
C ARG A 850 21.90 32.76 31.71
N GLU A 851 22.03 32.26 32.95
CA GLU A 851 21.77 30.85 33.29
C GLU A 851 20.30 30.47 33.02
N ARG A 852 19.38 31.39 33.34
CA ARG A 852 17.95 31.25 33.06
C ARG A 852 17.67 31.16 31.56
N GLN A 853 18.28 32.01 30.74
CA GLN A 853 18.14 31.95 29.29
C GLN A 853 18.71 30.65 28.72
N TYR A 854 19.85 30.20 29.23
CA TYR A 854 20.45 28.92 28.86
C TYR A 854 19.48 27.75 29.12
N LEU A 855 18.92 27.63 30.33
CA LEU A 855 17.96 26.56 30.64
C LEU A 855 16.68 26.64 29.81
N LYS A 856 16.16 27.85 29.54
CA LYS A 856 15.01 28.03 28.64
C LYS A 856 15.30 27.45 27.26
N ASN A 857 16.44 27.82 26.68
CA ASN A 857 16.86 27.33 25.37
C ASN A 857 17.07 25.81 25.38
N PHE A 858 17.78 25.30 26.39
CA PHE A 858 18.04 23.87 26.55
C PHE A 858 16.74 23.05 26.67
N TRP A 859 15.85 23.40 27.60
CA TRP A 859 14.57 22.72 27.77
C TRP A 859 13.67 22.85 26.55
N SER A 860 13.69 23.99 25.85
CA SER A 860 12.95 24.19 24.60
C SER A 860 13.44 23.25 23.50
N THR A 861 14.76 23.12 23.34
CA THR A 861 15.38 22.23 22.34
C THR A 861 15.10 20.76 22.66
N GLU A 862 15.31 20.33 23.90
CA GLU A 862 15.07 18.96 24.32
C GLU A 862 13.59 18.56 24.24
N ASN A 863 12.68 19.43 24.70
CA ASN A 863 11.24 19.18 24.58
C ASN A 863 10.78 19.13 23.12
N HIS A 864 11.38 19.95 22.24
CA HIS A 864 11.13 19.88 20.80
C HIS A 864 11.62 18.57 20.20
N LYS A 865 12.84 18.14 20.53
CA LYS A 865 13.41 16.87 20.06
C LYS A 865 12.53 15.68 20.47
N GLN A 866 12.14 15.61 21.74
CA GLN A 866 11.20 14.60 22.22
C GLN A 866 9.84 14.69 21.55
N ALA A 867 9.35 15.90 21.25
CA ALA A 867 8.08 16.06 20.55
C ALA A 867 8.14 15.53 19.11
N VAL A 868 9.27 15.71 18.43
CA VAL A 868 9.51 15.15 17.10
C VAL A 868 9.67 13.63 17.14
N ASP A 869 10.33 13.09 18.16
CA ASP A 869 10.46 11.63 18.36
C ASP A 869 9.09 10.98 18.63
N ASP A 870 8.30 11.56 19.54
CA ASP A 870 6.92 11.11 19.80
C ASP A 870 6.07 11.20 18.51
N LEU A 871 6.23 12.28 17.72
CA LEU A 871 5.53 12.46 16.44
C LEU A 871 5.90 11.38 15.43
N PHE A 872 7.18 11.02 15.33
CA PHE A 872 7.65 9.98 14.43
C PHE A 872 7.03 8.62 14.76
N GLU A 873 7.01 8.23 16.03
CA GLU A 873 6.39 6.97 16.47
C GLU A 873 4.87 6.97 16.25
N ASP A 874 4.18 8.08 16.51
CA ASP A 874 2.73 8.19 16.24
C ASP A 874 2.42 8.13 14.73
N ILE A 875 3.24 8.77 13.87
CA ILE A 875 3.10 8.68 12.40
C ILE A 875 3.36 7.26 11.90
N LYS A 876 4.34 6.56 12.47
CA LYS A 876 4.66 5.17 12.10
C LYS A 876 3.53 4.21 12.48
N HIS A 877 2.93 4.39 13.66
CA HIS A 877 1.75 3.63 14.08
C HIS A 877 0.57 3.88 13.15
N THR A 878 0.21 5.16 12.91
CA THR A 878 -0.92 5.52 12.03
C THR A 878 -0.71 5.07 10.59
N SER A 879 0.53 5.07 10.08
CA SER A 879 0.84 4.52 8.76
C SER A 879 0.52 3.03 8.67
N SER A 880 0.69 2.27 9.76
CA SER A 880 0.34 0.84 9.81
C SER A 880 -1.18 0.64 9.80
N THR A 881 -1.91 1.42 10.60
CA THR A 881 -3.39 1.42 10.61
C THR A 881 -3.97 1.86 9.25
N GLN A 882 -3.38 2.86 8.59
CA GLN A 882 -3.78 3.31 7.24
C GLN A 882 -3.59 2.19 6.20
N ARG A 883 -2.48 1.45 6.26
CA ARG A 883 -2.26 0.29 5.37
C ARG A 883 -3.31 -0.80 5.59
N GLU A 884 -3.71 -1.05 6.83
CA GLU A 884 -4.79 -2.01 7.13
C GLU A 884 -6.12 -1.55 6.53
N VAL A 885 -6.46 -0.26 6.63
CA VAL A 885 -7.65 0.31 5.98
C VAL A 885 -7.59 0.15 4.47
N SER A 886 -6.44 0.43 3.84
CA SER A 886 -6.25 0.20 2.39
C SER A 886 -6.47 -1.27 2.03
N LYS A 887 -5.81 -2.21 2.73
CA LYS A 887 -5.96 -3.66 2.51
C LYS A 887 -7.42 -4.11 2.53
N ILE A 888 -8.25 -3.58 3.43
CA ILE A 888 -9.67 -3.95 3.51
C ILE A 888 -10.46 -3.39 2.30
N HIS A 889 -10.16 -2.19 1.82
CA HIS A 889 -10.81 -1.68 0.60
C HIS A 889 -10.30 -2.43 -0.64
N ASP A 890 -9.01 -2.72 -0.71
CA ASP A 890 -8.39 -3.48 -1.80
C ASP A 890 -8.91 -4.92 -1.87
N GLU A 891 -9.28 -5.50 -0.73
CA GLU A 891 -9.93 -6.81 -0.67
C GLU A 891 -11.33 -6.80 -1.31
N VAL A 892 -12.11 -5.74 -1.13
CA VAL A 892 -13.40 -5.57 -1.83
C VAL A 892 -13.17 -5.51 -3.33
N ASP A 893 -12.20 -4.68 -3.72
CA ASP A 893 -11.74 -4.51 -5.09
C ASP A 893 -11.27 -5.84 -5.71
N ARG A 894 -10.49 -6.64 -4.98
CA ARG A 894 -9.99 -7.96 -5.41
C ARG A 894 -11.15 -8.90 -5.72
N ARG A 895 -12.17 -8.96 -4.86
CA ARG A 895 -13.37 -9.79 -5.09
C ARG A 895 -14.13 -9.38 -6.36
N VAL A 896 -14.33 -8.07 -6.55
CA VAL A 896 -14.97 -7.55 -7.77
C VAL A 896 -14.19 -7.94 -9.02
N LEU A 897 -12.85 -7.92 -8.96
CA LEU A 897 -12.01 -8.35 -10.08
C LEU A 897 -12.07 -9.87 -10.29
N GLN A 898 -12.11 -10.66 -9.23
CA GLN A 898 -12.16 -12.12 -9.31
C GLN A 898 -13.46 -12.62 -9.94
N GLU A 899 -14.57 -11.90 -9.73
CA GLU A 899 -15.88 -12.22 -10.31
C GLU A 899 -16.06 -11.71 -11.75
N ALA A 900 -15.10 -10.95 -12.28
CA ALA A 900 -15.15 -10.40 -13.63
C ALA A 900 -14.81 -11.46 -14.69
N ASP A 901 -15.37 -11.30 -15.89
CA ASP A 901 -14.96 -12.10 -17.06
C ASP A 901 -13.80 -11.42 -17.80
N VAL A 902 -13.83 -10.08 -17.86
CA VAL A 902 -12.83 -9.27 -18.56
C VAL A 902 -12.43 -8.06 -17.71
N ILE A 903 -11.12 -7.84 -17.56
CA ILE A 903 -10.56 -6.69 -16.86
C ILE A 903 -9.79 -5.83 -17.85
N GLY A 904 -10.20 -4.58 -18.04
CA GLY A 904 -9.51 -3.62 -18.89
C GLY A 904 -8.72 -2.59 -18.10
N ILE A 905 -7.42 -2.46 -18.39
CA ILE A 905 -6.53 -1.50 -17.71
C ILE A 905 -5.48 -0.90 -18.65
N THR A 906 -5.10 0.35 -18.40
CA THR A 906 -3.98 0.95 -19.13
C THR A 906 -2.66 0.66 -18.43
N THR A 907 -1.54 0.66 -19.14
CA THR A 907 -0.20 0.49 -18.51
C THR A 907 0.04 1.52 -17.39
N THR A 908 -0.38 2.77 -17.60
CA THR A 908 -0.32 3.84 -16.60
C THR A 908 -1.33 3.67 -15.47
N GLY A 909 -2.51 3.12 -15.74
CA GLY A 909 -3.52 2.78 -14.75
C GLY A 909 -3.10 1.61 -13.86
N LEU A 910 -2.40 0.63 -14.45
CA LEU A 910 -1.78 -0.51 -13.76
C LEU A 910 -0.74 0.00 -12.76
N ALA A 911 0.19 0.84 -13.23
CA ALA A 911 1.19 1.46 -12.36
C ALA A 911 0.55 2.22 -11.19
N LYS A 912 -0.46 3.06 -11.44
CA LYS A 912 -1.12 3.84 -10.37
C LYS A 912 -1.85 3.00 -9.31
N ARG A 913 -2.27 1.78 -9.62
CA ARG A 913 -3.07 0.94 -8.71
C ARG A 913 -2.22 0.02 -7.85
N TYR A 914 -1.12 -0.50 -8.37
CA TYR A 914 -0.17 -1.31 -7.58
C TYR A 914 0.66 -0.48 -6.59
N GLY A 915 0.55 0.86 -6.63
CA GLY A 915 1.24 1.79 -5.75
C GLY A 915 0.40 2.42 -4.65
N ARG A 916 -0.81 1.90 -4.39
CA ARG A 916 -1.69 2.37 -3.32
C ARG A 916 -1.83 1.32 -2.24
#